data_AF-A0A2L2Y5Z7-F1
#
_entry.id   AF-A0A2L2Y5Z7-F1
#
_cell.length_a   1.000
_cell.length_b   1.000
_cell.length_c   1.000
_cell.angle_alpha   90.00
_cell.angle_beta   90.00
_cell.angle_gamma   90.00
#
_symmetry.space_group_name_H-M   'P 1'
#
loop_
_entity.id
_entity.type
_entity.pdbx_description
1 polymer ?
#
loop_
_entity_poly.entity_id
_entity_poly.type
_entity_poly.pdbx_seq_one_letter_code
_entity_poly.pdbx_strand_id
1 'polypeptide(L)'
;VYDLIGRRDLSSLQSTEKIKIPLQTVKPKQENSKNGSNKDNDDGLNHVDLEVLKLRFGKDHRIHDVYNMLQSSKPVKINLVQRPEVSDHEFIEEQERHLYNLCIRTMAATVGRGMFTLRAYNPVVTETLPIPKLCLTGRAPPRNTTVDLSHIDVPSNMNMWPLFHNGVAAGLSISLNASKIDSTWMVYNKPRSSSSDTPTEHAGFLMALGLNGHLSRLTSLSIHDYLCKGHELTSVGILLGVSAAKRGTMDLSATKMLSIHIEALLPPTSTELDVSPTVQVAAVMGLGLLYQGSGHHHMAEVLLGEIGRPPGPEMEHCVDRESYSLAAGLALGLITFGKGKSMSGVADFPMADQLYYYMVGGHKRPLTGIHKEKHKSPSYQIREGDNVNVDVTSPGATLALGMMFFDTDNHAIADWMTAPDTQFLLDMVRPDFLLLRTLSKGLILWSSVHPSVQWVESHLPSIVLKHAFQKTNQQDDIDYETMSQVYCNIIAGGCFCIGLKFAGSGNNEAFKTLMQYAKHFIQLSRKYASDQAGRSTVETCLNVIVLSLSMVMAGTGDLDVIRICRHLRSRVHQAASYVLYGSHVVTHMGLGLLFLGGGRFTLNTAPLSIGALICAFFPKFPQHSNDSRYHLQALYHLYVLAVEPRLIVPRLIDSNKPVYINIKVKFKDTEFYEDATFSLKAPCLLPELKFLEKVIIEDSRYWPIVFDCNENWEVLHNLLENGGTLHVMQKAGCLPYNEDPKGFQSLLARSSLWNNVHAWIRKDLQLSNFSSDPVPLNFASCFLTNTAKSEQEKEWQQKMCGILFECASLEKMEALPISVAMMQMSKMTHFSHHTFEMWQIKLVAAYDRWCRSYNHRHKDDLTLLRPDMSIIMMSEMEKTVNNIIKNLKQPLLQYLSNNFKPVNEIIPSYPAVLVAFILFHDLNTASPVNFFFQDELPLPILAAKLSNTSVSLASIMSMIKILKS
;
A
#
# COMPACT_ATOMS: atom_id res chain seq x y z
N VAL A 1 -9.48 -14.49 -26.08
CA VAL A 1 -8.63 -13.69 -27.01
C VAL A 1 -7.23 -13.52 -26.44
N TYR A 2 -7.07 -13.02 -25.21
CA TYR A 2 -5.75 -12.83 -24.58
C TYR A 2 -4.89 -14.10 -24.51
N ASP A 3 -5.47 -15.23 -24.11
CA ASP A 3 -4.75 -16.51 -24.09
C ASP A 3 -4.32 -16.99 -25.48
N LEU A 4 -5.08 -16.65 -26.53
CA LEU A 4 -4.73 -16.98 -27.92
C LEU A 4 -3.55 -16.15 -28.42
N ILE A 5 -3.44 -14.90 -27.98
CA ILE A 5 -2.30 -14.01 -28.30
C ILE A 5 -1.07 -14.37 -27.46
N GLY A 6 -1.23 -15.17 -26.41
CA GLY A 6 -0.18 -15.47 -25.43
C GLY A 6 -0.03 -14.40 -24.34
N ARG A 7 -0.91 -13.40 -24.27
CA ARG A 7 -0.93 -12.35 -23.23
C ARG A 7 -1.71 -12.81 -21.99
N ARG A 8 -1.13 -13.75 -21.25
CA ARG A 8 -1.73 -14.35 -20.04
C ARG A 8 -1.83 -13.35 -18.87
N ASP A 9 -1.06 -12.28 -18.92
CA ASP A 9 -1.14 -11.16 -17.97
C ASP A 9 -2.53 -10.54 -17.99
N LEU A 10 -3.05 -10.24 -19.18
CA LEU A 10 -4.37 -9.62 -19.35
C LEU A 10 -5.52 -10.59 -19.06
N SER A 11 -5.38 -11.89 -19.35
CA SER A 11 -6.41 -12.88 -18.98
C SER A 11 -6.51 -13.07 -17.47
N SER A 12 -5.39 -12.99 -16.75
CA SER A 12 -5.39 -13.06 -15.28
C SER A 12 -6.17 -11.89 -14.66
N LEU A 13 -6.08 -10.69 -15.22
CA LEU A 13 -6.82 -9.52 -14.76
C LEU A 13 -8.34 -9.72 -14.89
N GLN A 14 -8.81 -10.28 -15.99
CA GLN A 14 -10.25 -10.58 -16.16
C GLN A 14 -10.74 -11.73 -15.29
N SER A 15 -9.90 -12.74 -15.03
CA SER A 15 -10.31 -13.86 -14.17
C SER A 15 -10.44 -13.47 -12.69
N THR A 16 -9.78 -12.40 -12.24
CA THR A 16 -9.99 -11.85 -10.89
C THR A 16 -11.40 -11.30 -10.65
N GLU A 17 -12.18 -10.97 -11.70
CA GLU A 17 -13.60 -10.61 -11.56
C GLU A 17 -14.49 -11.83 -11.23
N LYS A 18 -14.08 -13.04 -11.61
CA LYS A 18 -14.91 -14.25 -11.51
C LYS A 18 -14.42 -15.26 -10.48
N ILE A 19 -13.18 -15.14 -10.03
CA ILE A 19 -12.61 -16.14 -9.14
C ILE A 19 -12.08 -15.46 -7.87
N LYS A 20 -12.85 -15.64 -6.78
CA LYS A 20 -12.35 -15.58 -5.40
C LYS A 20 -11.32 -16.70 -5.20
N ILE A 21 -10.16 -16.63 -5.86
CA ILE A 21 -9.08 -17.58 -5.61
C ILE A 21 -8.42 -17.15 -4.31
N PRO A 22 -8.38 -18.02 -3.29
CA PRO A 22 -7.59 -17.74 -2.11
C PRO A 22 -6.13 -17.61 -2.54
N LEU A 23 -5.46 -16.54 -2.12
CA LEU A 23 -4.00 -16.50 -2.06
C LEU A 23 -3.54 -17.74 -1.28
N GLN A 24 -3.17 -18.80 -2.00
CA GLN A 24 -2.36 -19.87 -1.43
C GLN A 24 -1.02 -19.24 -1.16
N THR A 25 -0.82 -18.87 0.11
CA THR A 25 0.50 -18.64 0.67
C THR A 25 1.31 -19.89 0.39
N VAL A 26 2.28 -19.77 -0.52
CA VAL A 26 3.31 -20.77 -0.73
C VAL A 26 3.97 -20.93 0.64
N LYS A 27 3.75 -22.08 1.28
CA LYS A 27 4.53 -22.47 2.45
C LYS A 27 6.00 -22.41 2.02
N PRO A 28 6.86 -21.60 2.65
CA PRO A 28 8.28 -21.79 2.45
C PRO A 28 8.58 -23.23 2.85
N LYS A 29 9.26 -23.99 1.98
CA LYS A 29 9.81 -25.29 2.35
C LYS A 29 10.63 -25.07 3.61
N GLN A 30 10.09 -25.49 4.75
CA GLN A 30 10.85 -25.61 5.97
C GLN A 30 11.94 -26.64 5.67
N GLU A 31 13.18 -26.17 5.50
CA GLU A 31 14.32 -27.02 5.80
C GLU A 31 14.11 -27.53 7.23
N ASN A 32 14.10 -28.85 7.36
CA ASN A 32 13.91 -29.56 8.61
C ASN A 32 15.05 -29.23 9.59
N SER A 33 14.97 -28.10 10.29
CA SER A 33 15.57 -27.97 11.61
C SER A 33 14.54 -28.46 12.62
N LYS A 34 14.72 -29.70 13.09
CA LYS A 34 14.04 -30.23 14.27
C LYS A 34 14.39 -29.34 15.48
N ASN A 35 13.62 -28.30 15.72
CA ASN A 35 13.52 -27.64 17.02
C ASN A 35 12.03 -27.56 17.35
N GLY A 36 11.64 -28.14 18.47
CA GLY A 36 10.27 -28.16 18.95
C GLY A 36 9.65 -26.76 18.95
N SER A 37 8.37 -26.70 18.63
CA SER A 37 7.55 -25.48 18.62
C SER A 37 7.54 -24.82 20.01
N ASN A 38 8.47 -23.89 20.25
CA ASN A 38 8.38 -22.96 21.39
C ASN A 38 7.27 -21.95 21.09
N LYS A 39 6.05 -22.25 21.58
CA LYS A 39 4.91 -21.32 21.57
C LYS A 39 5.20 -20.00 22.35
N ASP A 40 6.26 -19.96 23.16
CA ASP A 40 6.62 -18.81 24.00
C ASP A 40 7.40 -17.69 23.27
N ASN A 41 7.70 -17.83 21.96
CA ASN A 41 8.48 -16.84 21.19
C ASN A 41 7.68 -16.14 20.08
N ASP A 42 6.35 -16.25 20.05
CA ASP A 42 5.55 -15.59 19.03
C ASP A 42 5.30 -14.11 19.37
N ASP A 43 5.98 -13.21 18.67
CA ASP A 43 5.86 -11.77 18.86
C ASP A 43 4.68 -11.16 18.06
N GLY A 44 3.87 -11.99 17.37
CA GLY A 44 2.72 -11.56 16.55
C GLY A 44 3.10 -10.86 15.23
N LEU A 45 4.40 -10.82 14.91
CA LEU A 45 4.98 -10.10 13.77
C LEU A 45 5.45 -11.05 12.64
N ASN A 46 5.30 -12.36 12.83
CA ASN A 46 5.81 -13.41 11.92
C ASN A 46 5.00 -13.55 10.61
N HIS A 47 3.83 -12.92 10.52
CA HIS A 47 2.87 -13.12 9.44
C HIS A 47 3.00 -12.12 8.29
N VAL A 48 3.96 -11.20 8.34
CA VAL A 48 4.14 -10.19 7.29
C VAL A 48 4.86 -10.80 6.08
N ASP A 49 4.44 -10.44 4.86
CA ASP A 49 5.04 -10.92 3.61
C ASP A 49 6.48 -10.39 3.45
N LEU A 50 7.43 -11.19 3.94
CA LEU A 50 8.86 -10.87 3.90
C LEU A 50 9.41 -10.81 2.47
N GLU A 51 8.79 -11.46 1.48
CA GLU A 51 9.28 -11.44 0.09
C GLU A 51 9.08 -10.06 -0.54
N VAL A 52 7.86 -9.52 -0.43
CA VAL A 52 7.53 -8.17 -0.93
C VAL A 52 8.32 -7.10 -0.17
N LEU A 53 8.43 -7.27 1.14
CA LEU A 53 9.19 -6.38 2.01
C LEU A 53 10.69 -6.35 1.67
N LYS A 54 11.30 -7.50 1.38
CA LYS A 54 12.69 -7.58 0.91
C LYS A 54 12.90 -6.88 -0.43
N LEU A 55 11.89 -6.81 -1.29
CA LEU A 55 11.99 -6.03 -2.53
C LEU A 55 11.87 -4.53 -2.26
N ARG A 56 10.89 -4.09 -1.47
CA ARG A 56 10.75 -2.65 -1.18
C ARG A 56 11.95 -2.08 -0.45
N PHE A 57 12.53 -2.86 0.48
CA PHE A 57 13.59 -2.41 1.37
C PHE A 57 14.87 -3.26 1.23
N GLY A 58 15.20 -3.76 0.05
CA GLY A 58 16.33 -4.68 -0.13
C GLY A 58 17.72 -4.11 0.12
N LYS A 59 17.86 -2.78 0.17
CA LYS A 59 19.14 -2.10 0.41
C LYS A 59 19.52 -2.00 1.89
N ASP A 60 18.58 -2.20 2.81
CA ASP A 60 18.76 -1.89 4.24
C ASP A 60 17.90 -2.80 5.13
N HIS A 61 18.35 -3.08 6.35
CA HIS A 61 17.65 -3.95 7.31
C HIS A 61 16.64 -3.19 8.18
N ARG A 62 16.08 -2.08 7.67
CA ARG A 62 15.16 -1.20 8.42
C ARG A 62 13.96 -1.91 9.04
N ILE A 63 13.45 -2.96 8.39
CA ILE A 63 12.30 -3.74 8.87
C ILE A 63 12.68 -4.51 10.14
N HIS A 64 13.88 -5.08 10.18
CA HIS A 64 14.36 -5.80 11.36
C HIS A 64 14.54 -4.84 12.54
N ASP A 65 15.03 -3.63 12.29
CA ASP A 65 15.11 -2.60 13.33
C ASP A 65 13.72 -2.19 13.84
N VAL A 66 12.76 -1.97 12.94
CA VAL A 66 11.38 -1.58 13.29
C VAL A 66 10.69 -2.69 14.06
N TYR A 67 10.88 -3.95 13.63
CA TYR A 67 10.44 -5.14 14.37
C TYR A 67 10.98 -5.11 15.80
N ASN A 68 12.28 -4.90 15.97
CA ASN A 68 12.90 -4.84 17.30
C ASN A 68 12.45 -3.63 18.14
N MET A 69 12.01 -2.55 17.49
CA MET A 69 11.47 -1.37 18.17
C MET A 69 9.99 -1.52 18.59
N LEU A 70 9.20 -2.31 17.86
CA LEU A 70 7.77 -2.52 18.12
C LEU A 70 7.46 -3.83 18.86
N GLN A 71 8.46 -4.69 19.08
CA GLN A 71 8.28 -5.90 19.89
C GLN A 71 7.88 -5.56 21.33
N SER A 72 6.89 -6.29 21.85
CA SER A 72 6.37 -6.12 23.22
C SER A 72 6.32 -7.42 24.02
N SER A 73 6.63 -8.57 23.41
CA SER A 73 6.49 -9.89 24.02
C SER A 73 7.76 -10.40 24.71
N LYS A 74 8.91 -9.81 24.41
CA LYS A 74 10.21 -10.19 24.96
C LYS A 74 10.62 -9.26 26.09
N PRO A 75 11.29 -9.79 27.14
CA PRO A 75 11.75 -8.99 28.25
C PRO A 75 12.83 -8.00 27.82
N VAL A 76 12.81 -6.80 28.41
CA VAL A 76 13.71 -5.70 28.04
C VAL A 76 15.06 -5.87 28.73
N LYS A 77 16.17 -5.57 28.04
CA LYS A 77 17.50 -5.60 28.64
C LYS A 77 17.73 -4.36 29.50
N ILE A 78 18.12 -4.54 30.76
CA ILE A 78 18.47 -3.46 31.71
C ILE A 78 19.99 -3.39 31.82
N ASN A 79 20.61 -2.41 31.17
CA ASN A 79 22.06 -2.23 31.21
C ASN A 79 22.44 -1.14 32.22
N LEU A 80 22.33 -1.44 33.51
CA LEU A 80 22.79 -0.56 34.59
C LEU A 80 24.05 -1.14 35.24
N VAL A 81 24.99 -0.27 35.59
CA VAL A 81 26.21 -0.63 36.30
C VAL A 81 26.06 -0.19 37.74
N GLN A 82 26.15 -1.13 38.68
CA GLN A 82 26.13 -0.84 40.11
C GLN A 82 27.37 0.00 40.46
N ARG A 83 27.16 1.15 41.09
CA ARG A 83 28.25 1.96 41.61
C ARG A 83 28.73 1.34 42.93
N PRO A 84 30.04 1.42 43.25
CA PRO A 84 30.57 0.83 44.49
C PRO A 84 29.94 1.38 45.79
N GLU A 85 29.35 2.57 45.72
CA GLU A 85 28.72 3.27 46.85
C GLU A 85 27.24 2.85 47.07
N VAL A 86 26.62 2.19 46.10
CA VAL A 86 25.18 1.85 46.11
C VAL A 86 24.99 0.43 46.63
N SER A 87 24.16 0.29 47.67
CA SER A 87 23.82 -1.01 48.24
C SER A 87 23.07 -1.91 47.25
N ASP A 88 23.11 -3.23 47.44
CA ASP A 88 22.40 -4.16 46.56
C ASP A 88 20.89 -3.91 46.53
N HIS A 89 20.30 -3.54 47.66
CA HIS A 89 18.87 -3.22 47.75
C HIS A 89 18.52 -1.95 46.96
N GLU A 90 19.30 -0.89 47.15
CA GLU A 90 19.12 0.37 46.41
C GLU A 90 19.36 0.18 44.91
N PHE A 91 20.29 -0.70 44.53
CA PHE A 91 20.53 -1.04 43.13
C PHE A 91 19.37 -1.82 42.51
N ILE A 92 18.74 -2.75 43.25
CA ILE A 92 17.52 -3.45 42.79
C ILE A 92 16.40 -2.43 42.57
N GLU A 93 16.21 -1.49 43.49
CA GLU A 93 15.20 -0.44 43.33
C GLU A 93 15.52 0.48 42.14
N GLU A 94 16.79 0.83 41.92
CA GLU A 94 17.22 1.59 40.73
C GLU A 94 16.94 0.81 39.43
N GLN A 95 17.20 -0.49 39.41
CA GLN A 95 16.86 -1.38 38.30
C GLN A 95 15.36 -1.42 38.03
N GLU A 96 14.53 -1.50 39.08
CA GLU A 96 13.08 -1.50 38.94
C GLU A 96 12.54 -0.14 38.49
N ARG A 97 13.09 0.99 38.97
CA ARG A 97 12.70 2.33 38.51
C ARG A 97 13.06 2.52 37.04
N HIS A 98 14.20 1.99 36.62
CA HIS A 98 14.58 1.99 35.21
C HIS A 98 13.68 1.07 34.37
N LEU A 99 13.36 -0.12 34.89
CA LEU A 99 12.42 -1.04 34.26
C LEU A 99 11.05 -0.40 34.09
N TYR A 100 10.53 0.32 35.09
CA TYR A 100 9.26 1.01 35.02
C TYR A 100 9.20 2.00 33.84
N ASN A 101 10.24 2.81 33.66
CA ASN A 101 10.34 3.72 32.51
C ASN A 101 10.41 2.96 31.17
N LEU A 102 11.11 1.82 31.13
CA LEU A 102 11.13 0.96 29.95
C LEU A 102 9.76 0.32 29.68
N CYS A 103 9.00 -0.03 30.74
CA CYS A 103 7.65 -0.58 30.65
C CYS A 103 6.65 0.44 30.11
N ILE A 104 6.72 1.71 30.52
CA ILE A 104 5.92 2.80 29.91
C ILE A 104 6.09 2.80 28.39
N ARG A 105 7.33 2.70 27.92
CA ARG A 105 7.65 2.63 26.50
C ARG A 105 7.16 1.33 25.85
N THR A 106 7.28 0.18 26.52
CA THR A 106 6.81 -1.12 26.00
C THR A 106 5.29 -1.18 25.87
N MET A 107 4.56 -0.64 26.84
CA MET A 107 3.10 -0.54 26.81
C MET A 107 2.61 0.27 25.59
N ALA A 108 3.30 1.37 25.29
CA ALA A 108 2.98 2.23 24.15
C ALA A 108 3.26 1.59 22.78
N ALA A 109 4.16 0.60 22.70
CA ALA A 109 4.54 -0.04 21.44
C ALA A 109 3.38 -0.84 20.79
N THR A 110 2.40 -1.28 21.59
CA THR A 110 1.26 -2.09 21.13
C THR A 110 0.41 -1.40 20.05
N VAL A 111 0.18 -0.09 20.16
CA VAL A 111 -0.58 0.70 19.17
C VAL A 111 0.17 0.75 17.84
N GLY A 112 1.47 1.07 17.87
CA GLY A 112 2.32 1.07 16.67
C GLY A 112 2.47 -0.31 16.02
N ARG A 113 2.47 -1.38 16.85
CA ARG A 113 2.49 -2.76 16.37
C ARG A 113 1.23 -3.10 15.57
N GLY A 114 0.05 -2.67 16.03
CA GLY A 114 -1.22 -2.85 15.31
C GLY A 114 -1.25 -2.15 13.95
N MET A 115 -0.64 -0.98 13.84
CA MET A 115 -0.44 -0.30 12.55
C MET A 115 0.50 -1.09 11.63
N PHE A 116 1.59 -1.63 12.17
CA PHE A 116 2.58 -2.38 11.40
C PHE A 116 2.03 -3.71 10.85
N THR A 117 1.27 -4.47 11.64
CA THR A 117 0.74 -5.79 11.23
C THR A 117 -0.65 -5.76 10.61
N LEU A 118 -1.21 -4.58 10.37
CA LEU A 118 -2.57 -4.40 9.86
C LEU A 118 -2.86 -5.27 8.63
N ARG A 119 -3.90 -6.11 8.72
CA ARG A 119 -4.44 -6.96 7.64
C ARG A 119 -3.41 -7.88 6.97
N ALA A 120 -2.37 -8.29 7.69
CA ALA A 120 -1.31 -9.17 7.17
C ALA A 120 -1.63 -10.68 7.26
N TYR A 121 -2.50 -11.09 8.17
CA TYR A 121 -2.72 -12.48 8.54
C TYR A 121 -4.12 -12.99 8.13
N ASN A 122 -4.16 -14.23 7.62
CA ASN A 122 -5.40 -14.96 7.36
C ASN A 122 -5.56 -16.07 8.40
N PRO A 123 -6.52 -15.96 9.34
CA PRO A 123 -6.67 -16.93 10.41
C PRO A 123 -7.20 -18.27 9.90
N VAL A 124 -6.75 -19.35 10.56
CA VAL A 124 -7.31 -20.69 10.39
C VAL A 124 -8.49 -20.84 11.36
N VAL A 125 -9.69 -21.09 10.82
CA VAL A 125 -10.95 -21.10 11.60
C VAL A 125 -10.99 -22.16 12.71
N THR A 126 -10.15 -23.19 12.65
CA THR A 126 -10.06 -24.24 13.68
C THR A 126 -9.27 -23.83 14.91
N GLU A 127 -8.51 -22.72 14.85
CA GLU A 127 -7.64 -22.26 15.92
C GLU A 127 -8.12 -20.91 16.47
N THR A 128 -7.83 -20.67 17.75
CA THR A 128 -7.93 -19.33 18.33
C THR A 128 -6.80 -18.46 17.80
N LEU A 129 -7.05 -17.17 17.59
CA LEU A 129 -6.01 -16.24 17.21
C LEU A 129 -4.95 -16.15 18.32
N PRO A 130 -3.65 -16.37 18.02
CA PRO A 130 -2.60 -16.20 19.01
C PRO A 130 -2.42 -14.70 19.31
N ILE A 131 -2.87 -14.27 20.49
CA ILE A 131 -2.58 -12.93 21.00
C ILE A 131 -1.19 -12.97 21.67
N PRO A 132 -0.20 -12.20 21.18
CA PRO A 132 1.13 -12.17 21.79
C PRO A 132 1.04 -11.60 23.21
N LYS A 133 1.67 -12.26 24.18
CA LYS A 133 1.68 -11.79 25.58
C LYS A 133 2.42 -10.46 25.71
N LEU A 134 1.85 -9.50 26.43
CA LEU A 134 2.55 -8.26 26.78
C LEU A 134 3.53 -8.54 27.93
N CYS A 135 4.84 -8.40 27.69
CA CYS A 135 5.87 -8.69 28.67
C CYS A 135 6.41 -7.38 29.28
N LEU A 136 6.22 -7.22 30.60
CA LEU A 136 6.68 -6.05 31.37
C LEU A 136 7.86 -6.39 32.30
N THR A 137 8.58 -7.47 32.01
CA THR A 137 9.73 -7.92 32.80
C THR A 137 11.06 -7.51 32.16
N GLY A 138 12.07 -7.33 32.99
CA GLY A 138 13.42 -6.98 32.59
C GLY A 138 14.38 -8.16 32.67
N ARG A 139 15.48 -8.11 31.91
CA ARG A 139 16.65 -8.98 32.08
C ARG A 139 17.91 -8.16 32.30
N ALA A 140 18.53 -8.34 33.46
CA ALA A 140 19.81 -7.69 33.79
C ALA A 140 20.99 -8.58 33.38
N PRO A 141 21.89 -8.14 32.46
CA PRO A 141 23.15 -8.83 32.17
C PRO A 141 24.14 -8.62 33.33
N PRO A 142 25.16 -9.50 33.50
CA PRO A 142 25.55 -10.62 32.63
C PRO A 142 24.83 -11.95 32.89
N ARG A 143 24.15 -12.11 34.04
CA ARG A 143 23.47 -13.36 34.43
C ARG A 143 22.08 -13.53 33.81
N ASN A 144 21.55 -12.51 33.13
CA ASN A 144 20.18 -12.46 32.59
C ASN A 144 19.11 -12.73 33.66
N THR A 145 19.31 -12.22 34.88
CA THR A 145 18.32 -12.32 35.97
C THR A 145 17.05 -11.57 35.59
N THR A 146 15.90 -12.17 35.86
CA THR A 146 14.59 -11.55 35.66
C THR A 146 14.35 -10.52 36.75
N VAL A 147 14.06 -9.29 36.35
CA VAL A 147 13.65 -8.20 37.24
C VAL A 147 12.18 -7.92 36.98
N ASP A 148 11.37 -7.96 38.03
CA ASP A 148 9.94 -7.68 38.00
C ASP A 148 9.65 -6.44 38.86
N LEU A 149 8.49 -5.81 38.68
CA LEU A 149 8.12 -4.56 39.36
C LEU A 149 7.49 -4.79 40.74
N SER A 150 8.10 -5.60 41.59
CA SER A 150 7.50 -6.01 42.88
C SER A 150 7.82 -5.11 44.06
N HIS A 151 8.95 -4.37 44.04
CA HIS A 151 9.40 -3.57 45.18
C HIS A 151 9.07 -2.08 45.04
N ILE A 152 8.49 -1.66 43.91
CA ILE A 152 8.03 -0.29 43.66
C ILE A 152 6.50 -0.23 43.67
N ASP A 153 5.95 0.85 44.23
CA ASP A 153 4.53 1.17 44.14
C ASP A 153 4.13 1.47 42.69
N VAL A 154 3.40 0.53 42.08
CA VAL A 154 2.86 0.66 40.72
C VAL A 154 1.34 0.79 40.79
N PRO A 155 0.71 1.67 39.98
CA PRO A 155 -0.74 1.74 39.90
C PRO A 155 -1.33 0.37 39.52
N SER A 156 -2.29 -0.13 40.29
CA SER A 156 -2.93 -1.44 40.07
C SER A 156 -3.53 -1.60 38.66
N ASN A 157 -4.00 -0.51 38.08
CA ASN A 157 -4.67 -0.47 36.79
C ASN A 157 -3.74 -0.13 35.61
N MET A 158 -2.42 -0.17 35.81
CA MET A 158 -1.42 0.22 34.79
C MET A 158 -1.57 -0.56 33.48
N ASN A 159 -2.01 -1.83 33.54
CA ASN A 159 -2.02 -2.74 32.40
C ASN A 159 -3.31 -2.73 31.56
N MET A 160 -4.41 -2.12 32.04
CA MET A 160 -5.74 -2.29 31.43
C MET A 160 -5.79 -1.82 29.96
N TRP A 161 -5.40 -0.57 29.68
CA TRP A 161 -5.38 -0.02 28.32
C TRP A 161 -4.29 -0.63 27.42
N PRO A 162 -3.04 -0.85 27.90
CA PRO A 162 -2.02 -1.56 27.12
C PRO A 162 -2.45 -2.96 26.68
N LEU A 163 -3.13 -3.72 27.54
CA LEU A 163 -3.68 -5.05 27.20
C LEU A 163 -4.84 -4.92 26.20
N PHE A 164 -5.72 -3.93 26.36
CA PHE A 164 -6.74 -3.62 25.36
C PHE A 164 -6.10 -3.34 23.99
N HIS A 165 -5.10 -2.46 23.92
CA HIS A 165 -4.37 -2.17 22.68
C HIS A 165 -3.61 -3.38 22.12
N ASN A 166 -3.09 -4.25 22.98
CA ASN A 166 -2.46 -5.52 22.61
C ASN A 166 -3.45 -6.42 21.85
N GLY A 167 -4.67 -6.56 22.39
CA GLY A 167 -5.79 -7.28 21.77
C GLY A 167 -6.24 -6.65 20.45
N VAL A 168 -6.36 -5.32 20.40
CA VAL A 168 -6.70 -4.60 19.16
C VAL A 168 -5.65 -4.88 18.08
N ALA A 169 -4.36 -4.75 18.42
CA ALA A 169 -3.26 -4.98 17.48
C ALA A 169 -3.24 -6.41 16.93
N ALA A 170 -3.56 -7.42 17.76
CA ALA A 170 -3.70 -8.79 17.30
C ALA A 170 -4.90 -8.95 16.35
N GLY A 171 -6.08 -8.43 16.72
CA GLY A 171 -7.28 -8.52 15.88
C GLY A 171 -7.18 -7.75 14.56
N LEU A 172 -6.48 -6.61 14.53
CA LEU A 172 -6.26 -5.81 13.33
C LEU A 172 -5.36 -6.52 12.31
N SER A 173 -4.57 -7.50 12.74
CA SER A 173 -3.76 -8.30 11.82
C SER A 173 -4.59 -9.13 10.86
N ILE A 174 -5.87 -9.40 11.17
CA ILE A 174 -6.77 -10.20 10.33
C ILE A 174 -7.09 -9.44 9.03
N SER A 175 -6.95 -10.12 7.90
CA SER A 175 -7.33 -9.59 6.59
C SER A 175 -8.83 -9.38 6.43
N LEU A 176 -9.22 -8.39 5.61
CA LEU A 176 -10.62 -8.16 5.18
C LEU A 176 -11.20 -9.36 4.42
N ASN A 177 -10.38 -10.02 3.61
CA ASN A 177 -10.83 -11.09 2.71
C ASN A 177 -11.02 -12.44 3.42
N ALA A 178 -10.86 -12.49 4.75
CA ALA A 178 -11.16 -13.65 5.57
C ALA A 178 -12.69 -13.87 5.67
N SER A 179 -13.29 -14.38 4.59
CA SER A 179 -14.73 -14.62 4.49
C SER A 179 -15.25 -15.75 5.40
N LYS A 180 -14.36 -16.47 6.08
CA LYS A 180 -14.69 -17.67 6.88
C LYS A 180 -14.85 -17.39 8.38
N ILE A 181 -14.84 -16.12 8.78
CA ILE A 181 -15.02 -15.73 10.18
C ILE A 181 -16.52 -15.61 10.47
N ASP A 182 -17.02 -16.56 11.25
CA ASP A 182 -18.41 -16.65 11.69
C ASP A 182 -18.58 -16.19 13.16
N SER A 183 -19.81 -15.90 13.56
CA SER A 183 -20.16 -15.53 14.95
C SER A 183 -19.65 -16.55 15.97
N THR A 184 -19.66 -17.84 15.62
CA THR A 184 -19.18 -18.93 16.50
C THR A 184 -17.68 -18.86 16.73
N TRP A 185 -16.89 -18.53 15.71
CA TRP A 185 -15.45 -18.37 15.84
C TRP A 185 -15.08 -17.17 16.72
N MET A 186 -15.81 -16.06 16.60
CA MET A 186 -15.59 -14.90 17.47
C MET A 186 -15.82 -15.24 18.95
N VAL A 187 -16.89 -16.00 19.25
CA VAL A 187 -17.19 -16.47 20.61
C VAL A 187 -16.19 -17.54 21.05
N TYR A 188 -15.69 -18.38 20.14
CA TYR A 188 -14.68 -19.40 20.43
C TYR A 188 -13.35 -18.80 20.89
N ASN A 189 -12.99 -17.61 20.40
CA ASN A 189 -11.82 -16.86 20.85
C ASN A 189 -11.95 -16.29 22.26
N LYS A 190 -13.13 -16.39 22.89
CA LYS A 190 -13.30 -15.97 24.28
C LYS A 190 -12.38 -16.80 25.17
N PRO A 191 -11.46 -16.16 25.91
CA PRO A 191 -10.52 -16.89 26.76
C PRO A 191 -11.29 -17.67 27.83
N ARG A 192 -10.92 -18.95 27.98
CA ARG A 192 -11.46 -19.83 29.05
C ARG A 192 -10.79 -19.41 30.35
N SER A 193 -11.51 -18.58 31.11
CA SER A 193 -11.07 -17.83 32.31
C SER A 193 -10.11 -18.56 33.26
N SER A 194 -8.98 -17.90 33.57
CA SER A 194 -8.22 -18.10 34.81
C SER A 194 -7.41 -16.87 35.29
N SER A 195 -7.47 -15.71 34.59
CA SER A 195 -6.90 -14.44 35.07
C SER A 195 -7.76 -13.23 34.67
N SER A 196 -7.79 -12.21 35.54
CA SER A 196 -8.52 -10.93 35.38
C SER A 196 -8.15 -10.14 34.13
N ASP A 197 -6.97 -10.43 33.56
CA ASP A 197 -6.37 -9.65 32.47
C ASP A 197 -6.87 -10.10 31.09
N THR A 198 -7.19 -11.40 30.95
CA THR A 198 -7.69 -12.00 29.70
C THR A 198 -8.97 -11.38 29.11
N PRO A 199 -9.98 -10.92 29.89
CA PRO A 199 -11.14 -10.24 29.31
C PRO A 199 -10.78 -8.89 28.66
N THR A 200 -9.74 -8.18 29.13
CA THR A 200 -9.35 -6.87 28.59
C THR A 200 -8.73 -6.99 27.19
N GLU A 201 -7.91 -8.01 26.95
CA GLU A 201 -7.36 -8.30 25.62
C GLU A 201 -8.45 -8.74 24.64
N HIS A 202 -9.39 -9.57 25.10
CA HIS A 202 -10.54 -9.99 24.29
C HIS A 202 -11.43 -8.81 23.89
N ALA A 203 -11.63 -7.83 24.79
CA ALA A 203 -12.36 -6.61 24.49
C ALA A 203 -11.73 -5.81 23.34
N GLY A 204 -10.40 -5.68 23.35
CA GLY A 204 -9.65 -5.04 22.26
C GLY A 204 -9.75 -5.82 20.95
N PHE A 205 -9.68 -7.15 21.02
CA PHE A 205 -9.87 -8.02 19.87
C PHE A 205 -11.25 -7.83 19.20
N LEU A 206 -12.33 -7.72 20.00
CA LEU A 206 -13.67 -7.44 19.48
C LEU A 206 -13.77 -6.09 18.77
N MET A 207 -13.15 -5.04 19.31
CA MET A 207 -13.10 -3.73 18.66
C MET A 207 -12.41 -3.81 17.29
N ALA A 208 -11.29 -4.53 17.21
CA ALA A 208 -10.55 -4.70 15.96
C ALA A 208 -11.36 -5.45 14.88
N LEU A 209 -12.12 -6.48 15.27
CA LEU A 209 -13.04 -7.15 14.35
C LEU A 209 -14.13 -6.21 13.82
N GLY A 210 -14.57 -5.25 14.63
CA GLY A 210 -15.50 -4.21 14.23
C GLY A 210 -14.90 -3.23 13.23
N LEU A 211 -13.68 -2.75 13.49
CA LEU A 211 -12.93 -1.88 12.56
C LEU A 211 -12.61 -2.57 11.22
N ASN A 212 -12.45 -3.89 11.23
CA ASN A 212 -12.30 -4.71 10.02
C ASN A 212 -13.65 -5.07 9.35
N GLY A 213 -14.80 -4.68 9.93
CA GLY A 213 -16.13 -4.94 9.37
C GLY A 213 -16.67 -6.35 9.61
N HIS A 214 -15.89 -7.25 10.21
CA HIS A 214 -16.29 -8.64 10.48
C HIS A 214 -17.38 -8.73 11.55
N LEU A 215 -17.42 -7.79 12.51
CA LEU A 215 -18.38 -7.79 13.62
C LEU A 215 -19.84 -7.64 13.19
N SER A 216 -20.10 -7.20 11.95
CA SER A 216 -21.45 -7.19 11.36
C SER A 216 -22.13 -8.57 11.34
N ARG A 217 -21.34 -9.66 11.36
CA ARG A 217 -21.83 -11.05 11.37
C ARG A 217 -22.11 -11.60 12.77
N LEU A 218 -21.79 -10.84 13.83
CA LEU A 218 -22.02 -11.26 15.21
C LEU A 218 -23.52 -11.23 15.53
N THR A 219 -24.03 -12.29 16.15
CA THR A 219 -25.45 -12.38 16.50
C THR A 219 -25.83 -11.39 17.60
N SER A 220 -26.99 -10.73 17.50
CA SER A 220 -27.46 -9.77 18.51
C SER A 220 -27.57 -10.36 19.92
N LEU A 221 -27.87 -11.66 20.04
CA LEU A 221 -27.90 -12.37 21.33
C LEU A 221 -26.52 -12.41 21.99
N SER A 222 -25.46 -12.65 21.20
CA SER A 222 -24.10 -12.65 21.73
C SER A 222 -23.62 -11.25 22.13
N ILE A 223 -24.02 -10.21 21.37
CA ILE A 223 -23.76 -8.81 21.73
C ILE A 223 -24.39 -8.50 23.10
N HIS A 224 -25.64 -8.90 23.30
CA HIS A 224 -26.33 -8.75 24.58
C HIS A 224 -25.63 -9.53 25.71
N ASP A 225 -25.22 -10.79 25.49
CA ASP A 225 -24.45 -11.57 26.48
C ASP A 225 -23.12 -10.91 26.87
N TYR A 226 -22.45 -10.21 25.95
CA TYR A 226 -21.24 -9.48 26.31
C TYR A 226 -21.53 -8.21 27.11
N LEU A 227 -22.53 -7.42 26.74
CA LEU A 227 -22.89 -6.18 27.43
C LEU A 227 -23.44 -6.43 28.84
N CYS A 228 -24.24 -7.49 29.03
CA CYS A 228 -24.76 -7.86 30.36
C CYS A 228 -23.69 -8.26 31.38
N LYS A 229 -22.46 -8.60 30.94
CA LYS A 229 -21.36 -8.91 31.87
C LYS A 229 -20.84 -7.68 32.62
N GLY A 230 -21.18 -6.46 32.18
CA GLY A 230 -20.83 -5.22 32.87
C GLY A 230 -19.33 -4.87 32.88
N HIS A 231 -18.49 -5.56 32.10
CA HIS A 231 -17.08 -5.21 31.99
C HIS A 231 -16.91 -3.98 31.08
N GLU A 232 -16.35 -2.90 31.64
CA GLU A 232 -16.22 -1.58 31.01
C GLU A 232 -15.58 -1.64 29.61
N LEU A 233 -14.35 -2.15 29.50
CA LEU A 233 -13.62 -2.18 28.23
C LEU A 233 -14.28 -3.08 27.18
N THR A 234 -14.97 -4.14 27.61
CA THR A 234 -15.72 -5.03 26.68
C THR A 234 -16.88 -4.28 26.06
N SER A 235 -17.57 -3.47 26.85
CA SER A 235 -18.65 -2.60 26.38
C SER A 235 -18.12 -1.55 25.41
N VAL A 236 -17.02 -0.87 25.75
CA VAL A 236 -16.33 0.07 24.84
C VAL A 236 -15.97 -0.60 23.51
N GLY A 237 -15.34 -1.77 23.54
CA GLY A 237 -14.89 -2.48 22.35
C GLY A 237 -16.04 -2.91 21.43
N ILE A 238 -17.17 -3.34 22.00
CA ILE A 238 -18.36 -3.73 21.23
C ILE A 238 -19.10 -2.52 20.69
N LEU A 239 -19.33 -1.47 21.50
CA LEU A 239 -20.05 -0.27 21.08
C LEU A 239 -19.33 0.40 19.91
N LEU A 240 -18.03 0.61 20.03
CA LEU A 240 -17.22 1.17 18.93
C LEU A 240 -17.11 0.20 17.76
N GLY A 241 -16.91 -1.09 18.02
CA GLY A 241 -16.75 -2.10 16.98
C GLY A 241 -18.00 -2.27 16.11
N VAL A 242 -19.18 -2.34 16.71
CA VAL A 242 -20.47 -2.48 15.99
C VAL A 242 -20.76 -1.20 15.21
N SER A 243 -20.52 -0.04 15.83
CA SER A 243 -20.72 1.26 15.19
C SER A 243 -19.79 1.47 13.99
N ALA A 244 -18.52 1.06 14.11
CA ALA A 244 -17.56 1.10 13.02
C ALA A 244 -17.93 0.15 11.87
N ALA A 245 -18.43 -1.05 12.17
CA ALA A 245 -18.88 -2.02 11.16
C ALA A 245 -20.14 -1.54 10.41
N LYS A 246 -20.99 -0.75 11.07
CA LYS A 246 -22.24 -0.19 10.52
C LYS A 246 -22.13 1.31 10.20
N ARG A 247 -20.92 1.81 9.99
CA ARG A 247 -20.64 3.24 9.76
C ARG A 247 -21.48 3.81 8.61
N GLY A 248 -22.17 4.92 8.86
CA GLY A 248 -22.99 5.65 7.87
C GLY A 248 -24.28 4.94 7.42
N THR A 249 -24.67 3.82 8.05
CA THR A 249 -25.86 3.05 7.65
C THR A 249 -27.16 3.50 8.34
N MET A 250 -27.08 4.28 9.41
CA MET A 250 -28.23 4.67 10.25
C MET A 250 -29.06 3.48 10.77
N ASP A 251 -28.40 2.34 11.04
CA ASP A 251 -29.12 1.15 11.51
C ASP A 251 -29.83 1.38 12.87
N LEU A 252 -31.14 1.13 12.89
CA LEU A 252 -31.99 1.32 14.06
C LEU A 252 -31.65 0.35 15.20
N SER A 253 -31.19 -0.87 14.88
CA SER A 253 -30.84 -1.85 15.92
C SER A 253 -29.61 -1.41 16.72
N ALA A 254 -28.58 -0.91 16.02
CA ALA A 254 -27.40 -0.33 16.63
C ALA A 254 -27.72 0.98 17.37
N THR A 255 -28.59 1.83 16.81
CA THR A 255 -29.03 3.07 17.47
C THR A 255 -29.70 2.77 18.81
N LYS A 256 -30.63 1.81 18.86
CA LYS A 256 -31.32 1.40 20.11
C LYS A 256 -30.36 0.85 21.15
N MET A 257 -29.31 0.16 20.72
CA MET A 257 -28.28 -0.37 21.62
C MET A 257 -27.44 0.78 22.21
N LEU A 258 -27.01 1.74 21.37
CA LEU A 258 -26.25 2.91 21.80
C LEU A 258 -27.08 3.86 22.69
N SER A 259 -28.37 4.06 22.39
CA SER A 259 -29.24 4.98 23.12
C SER A 259 -29.45 4.58 24.58
N ILE A 260 -29.29 3.30 24.93
CA ILE A 260 -29.37 2.83 26.33
C ILE A 260 -28.19 3.36 27.16
N HIS A 261 -27.05 3.61 26.50
CA HIS A 261 -25.83 4.10 27.14
C HIS A 261 -25.68 5.63 27.09
N ILE A 262 -26.61 6.35 26.43
CA ILE A 262 -26.60 7.81 26.30
C ILE A 262 -27.86 8.35 26.97
N GLU A 263 -27.71 9.03 28.10
CA GLU A 263 -28.82 9.51 28.91
C GLU A 263 -29.76 10.47 28.17
N ALA A 264 -29.23 11.32 27.28
CA ALA A 264 -30.04 12.27 26.52
C ALA A 264 -30.97 11.63 25.48
N LEU A 265 -30.72 10.37 25.10
CA LEU A 265 -31.55 9.62 24.16
C LEU A 265 -32.52 8.66 24.87
N LEU A 266 -32.42 8.54 26.19
CA LEU A 266 -33.32 7.72 26.98
C LEU A 266 -34.71 8.38 27.07
N PRO A 267 -35.80 7.62 26.89
CA PRO A 267 -37.13 8.13 27.20
C PRO A 267 -37.22 8.57 28.66
N PRO A 268 -37.99 9.63 28.99
CA PRO A 268 -38.12 10.11 30.37
C PRO A 268 -38.74 9.08 31.34
N THR A 269 -39.28 7.97 30.83
CA THR A 269 -39.87 6.88 31.61
C THR A 269 -38.91 5.72 31.92
N SER A 270 -37.69 5.70 31.38
CA SER A 270 -36.73 4.62 31.63
C SER A 270 -35.96 4.80 32.95
N THR A 271 -35.60 3.69 33.59
CA THR A 271 -34.75 3.67 34.79
C THR A 271 -33.35 4.19 34.46
N GLU A 272 -32.81 5.04 35.33
CA GLU A 272 -31.42 5.48 35.25
C GLU A 272 -30.48 4.28 35.42
N LEU A 273 -29.55 4.14 34.47
CA LEU A 273 -28.57 3.06 34.46
C LEU A 273 -27.21 3.63 34.89
N ASP A 274 -26.57 2.95 35.83
CA ASP A 274 -25.19 3.27 36.22
C ASP A 274 -24.23 2.81 35.10
N VAL A 275 -23.88 3.74 34.21
CA VAL A 275 -22.99 3.51 33.06
C VAL A 275 -21.69 4.25 33.30
N SER A 276 -20.55 3.54 33.18
CA SER A 276 -19.25 4.17 33.38
C SER A 276 -18.98 5.28 32.35
N PRO A 277 -18.28 6.37 32.72
CA PRO A 277 -18.02 7.50 31.82
C PRO A 277 -17.33 7.08 30.51
N THR A 278 -16.38 6.14 30.54
CA THR A 278 -15.67 5.72 29.32
C THR A 278 -16.59 5.00 28.33
N VAL A 279 -17.60 4.27 28.83
CA VAL A 279 -18.64 3.62 28.02
C VAL A 279 -19.57 4.66 27.41
N GLN A 280 -19.94 5.70 28.15
CA GLN A 280 -20.74 6.80 27.63
C GLN A 280 -20.01 7.52 26.48
N VAL A 281 -18.72 7.83 26.66
CA VAL A 281 -17.86 8.44 25.62
C VAL A 281 -17.81 7.55 24.36
N ALA A 282 -17.63 6.24 24.55
CA ALA A 282 -17.64 5.27 23.46
C ALA A 282 -18.99 5.17 22.73
N ALA A 283 -20.10 5.26 23.47
CA ALA A 283 -21.45 5.25 22.90
C ALA A 283 -21.73 6.51 22.07
N VAL A 284 -21.34 7.69 22.57
CA VAL A 284 -21.46 8.97 21.85
C VAL A 284 -20.65 8.96 20.56
N MET A 285 -19.41 8.49 20.60
CA MET A 285 -18.60 8.31 19.39
C MET A 285 -19.19 7.27 18.45
N GLY A 286 -19.74 6.17 18.98
CA GLY A 286 -20.44 5.16 18.21
C GLY A 286 -21.65 5.73 17.44
N LEU A 287 -22.42 6.60 18.08
CA LEU A 287 -23.53 7.33 17.44
C LEU A 287 -23.03 8.19 16.28
N GLY A 288 -21.92 8.92 16.49
CA GLY A 288 -21.25 9.72 15.45
C GLY A 288 -20.82 8.89 14.24
N LEU A 289 -20.25 7.69 14.45
CA LEU A 289 -19.85 6.77 13.38
C LEU A 289 -21.06 6.21 12.63
N LEU A 290 -22.13 5.85 13.33
CA LEU A 290 -23.33 5.27 12.74
C LEU A 290 -24.07 6.26 11.83
N TYR A 291 -24.15 7.52 12.25
CA TYR A 291 -24.82 8.61 11.52
C TYR A 291 -23.84 9.48 10.71
N GLN A 292 -22.60 9.03 10.53
CA GLN A 292 -21.56 9.78 9.83
C GLN A 292 -22.01 10.18 8.42
N GLY A 293 -21.88 11.47 8.09
CA GLY A 293 -22.26 12.03 6.78
C GLY A 293 -23.76 12.02 6.48
N SER A 294 -24.63 11.68 7.44
CA SER A 294 -26.09 11.67 7.24
C SER A 294 -26.68 13.08 7.30
N GLY A 295 -26.15 13.98 8.15
CA GLY A 295 -26.77 15.28 8.44
C GLY A 295 -28.09 15.16 9.21
N HIS A 296 -28.29 14.10 10.00
CA HIS A 296 -29.52 13.88 10.74
C HIS A 296 -29.73 14.91 11.85
N HIS A 297 -30.73 15.79 11.69
CA HIS A 297 -30.94 16.96 12.53
C HIS A 297 -31.12 16.63 14.02
N HIS A 298 -32.03 15.71 14.36
CA HIS A 298 -32.33 15.40 15.77
C HIS A 298 -31.12 14.82 16.52
N MET A 299 -30.29 14.00 15.85
CA MET A 299 -29.07 13.46 16.49
C MET A 299 -28.01 14.55 16.66
N ALA A 300 -27.90 15.47 15.70
CA ALA A 300 -27.02 16.62 15.80
C ALA A 300 -27.43 17.56 16.94
N GLU A 301 -28.74 17.80 17.11
CA GLU A 301 -29.28 18.64 18.19
C GLU A 301 -29.01 18.05 19.57
N VAL A 302 -29.23 16.74 19.74
CA VAL A 302 -28.92 16.04 21.00
C VAL A 302 -27.44 16.16 21.32
N LEU A 303 -26.55 15.89 20.35
CA LEU A 303 -25.10 15.98 20.56
C LEU A 303 -24.64 17.42 20.85
N LEU A 304 -25.27 18.43 20.26
CA LEU A 304 -24.99 19.83 20.54
C LEU A 304 -25.32 20.18 22.01
N GLY A 305 -26.40 19.62 22.55
CA GLY A 305 -26.72 19.71 23.98
C GLY A 305 -25.69 19.02 24.87
N GLU A 306 -25.21 17.85 24.45
CA GLU A 306 -24.23 17.05 25.19
C GLU A 306 -22.83 17.69 25.28
N ILE A 307 -22.43 18.52 24.30
CA ILE A 307 -21.18 19.30 24.39
C ILE A 307 -21.21 20.22 25.62
N GLY A 308 -22.35 20.87 25.88
CA GLY A 308 -22.54 21.82 26.98
C GLY A 308 -23.08 21.22 28.27
N ARG A 309 -22.95 19.90 28.48
CA ARG A 309 -23.56 19.18 29.61
C ARG A 309 -23.10 19.73 30.98
N PRO A 310 -24.00 20.14 31.87
CA PRO A 310 -23.65 20.62 33.21
C PRO A 310 -23.13 19.47 34.12
N PRO A 311 -22.33 19.77 35.15
CA PRO A 311 -21.90 18.77 36.13
C PRO A 311 -23.02 18.41 37.11
N GLY A 312 -23.00 17.18 37.63
CA GLY A 312 -24.03 16.65 38.53
C GLY A 312 -25.22 16.04 37.78
N PRO A 313 -26.24 15.54 38.48
CA PRO A 313 -26.59 15.84 39.86
C PRO A 313 -25.64 15.22 40.90
N GLU A 314 -25.43 15.94 42.01
CA GLU A 314 -24.66 15.46 43.18
C GLU A 314 -23.22 14.98 42.89
N MET A 315 -23.01 13.66 42.71
CA MET A 315 -21.70 13.06 42.43
C MET A 315 -21.57 12.54 40.99
N GLU A 316 -22.61 12.69 40.18
CA GLU A 316 -22.62 12.20 38.80
C GLU A 316 -21.92 13.17 37.83
N HIS A 317 -21.45 12.63 36.70
CA HIS A 317 -20.83 13.36 35.59
C HIS A 317 -19.68 14.29 35.99
N CYS A 318 -18.91 13.94 37.03
CA CYS A 318 -17.76 14.72 37.48
C CYS A 318 -16.43 14.25 36.86
N VAL A 319 -16.36 13.00 36.41
CA VAL A 319 -15.12 12.35 35.91
C VAL A 319 -15.06 12.45 34.38
N ASP A 320 -13.87 12.76 33.83
CA ASP A 320 -13.52 12.75 32.40
C ASP A 320 -14.48 13.52 31.48
N ARG A 321 -15.05 14.63 31.97
CA ARG A 321 -16.01 15.47 31.23
C ARG A 321 -15.42 16.06 29.96
N GLU A 322 -14.13 16.37 29.97
CA GLU A 322 -13.39 16.89 28.82
C GLU A 322 -13.43 15.87 27.66
N SER A 323 -13.21 14.58 27.95
CA SER A 323 -13.30 13.50 26.96
C SER A 323 -14.70 13.32 26.38
N TYR A 324 -15.74 13.47 27.22
CA TYR A 324 -17.14 13.34 26.82
C TYR A 324 -17.58 14.50 25.92
N SER A 325 -17.28 15.74 26.31
CA SER A 325 -17.53 16.93 25.50
C SER A 325 -16.78 16.86 24.17
N LEU A 326 -15.51 16.44 24.18
CA LEU A 326 -14.74 16.22 22.95
C LEU A 326 -15.39 15.18 22.05
N ALA A 327 -15.81 14.03 22.60
CA ALA A 327 -16.48 12.98 21.86
C ALA A 327 -17.82 13.44 21.26
N ALA A 328 -18.62 14.20 22.01
CA ALA A 328 -19.86 14.79 21.50
C ALA A 328 -19.59 15.75 20.33
N GLY A 329 -18.56 16.61 20.45
CA GLY A 329 -18.13 17.50 19.37
C GLY A 329 -17.63 16.75 18.12
N LEU A 330 -16.79 15.74 18.31
CA LEU A 330 -16.30 14.89 17.21
C LEU A 330 -17.45 14.13 16.55
N ALA A 331 -18.36 13.54 17.33
CA ALA A 331 -19.53 12.83 16.82
C ALA A 331 -20.44 13.78 16.02
N LEU A 332 -20.70 14.98 16.54
CA LEU A 332 -21.46 16.02 15.83
C LEU A 332 -20.79 16.42 14.51
N GLY A 333 -19.47 16.62 14.53
CA GLY A 333 -18.66 16.93 13.35
C GLY A 333 -18.70 15.80 12.30
N LEU A 334 -18.68 14.54 12.72
CA LEU A 334 -18.80 13.38 11.82
C LEU A 334 -20.19 13.29 11.17
N ILE A 335 -21.26 13.59 11.90
CA ILE A 335 -22.64 13.59 11.36
C ILE A 335 -22.83 14.71 10.35
N THR A 336 -22.29 15.90 10.64
CA THR A 336 -22.47 17.13 9.85
C THR A 336 -21.36 17.40 8.83
N PHE A 337 -20.42 16.46 8.67
CA PHE A 337 -19.19 16.64 7.91
C PHE A 337 -19.42 17.20 6.49
N GLY A 338 -18.89 18.40 6.22
CA GLY A 338 -19.02 19.09 4.92
C GLY A 338 -20.43 19.55 4.54
N LYS A 339 -21.42 19.45 5.45
CA LYS A 339 -22.83 19.84 5.20
C LYS A 339 -23.21 21.20 5.78
N GLY A 340 -22.25 22.00 6.23
CA GLY A 340 -22.51 23.31 6.85
C GLY A 340 -23.39 24.24 6.00
N LYS A 341 -23.18 24.29 4.68
CA LYS A 341 -23.97 25.13 3.77
C LYS A 341 -25.45 24.72 3.70
N SER A 342 -25.75 23.43 3.69
CA SER A 342 -27.14 22.93 3.58
C SER A 342 -27.89 23.00 4.91
N MET A 343 -27.21 22.79 6.04
CA MET A 343 -27.81 22.85 7.37
C MET A 343 -28.03 24.29 7.86
N SER A 344 -27.20 25.24 7.42
CA SER A 344 -27.37 26.67 7.77
C SER A 344 -28.59 27.34 7.11
N GLY A 345 -29.26 26.66 6.16
CA GLY A 345 -30.46 27.16 5.50
C GLY A 345 -31.77 26.86 6.22
N VAL A 346 -31.75 26.06 7.29
CA VAL A 346 -32.95 25.73 8.09
C VAL A 346 -33.04 26.72 9.25
N ALA A 347 -34.05 27.60 9.21
CA ALA A 347 -34.16 28.81 10.02
C ALA A 347 -34.38 28.59 11.54
N ASP A 348 -34.53 27.34 12.00
CA ASP A 348 -35.04 27.08 13.35
C ASP A 348 -33.96 26.94 14.43
N PHE A 349 -32.66 26.83 14.09
CA PHE A 349 -31.58 26.79 15.09
C PHE A 349 -30.16 27.03 14.49
N PRO A 350 -29.45 28.13 14.82
CA PRO A 350 -28.10 28.34 14.30
C PRO A 350 -27.06 27.50 15.07
N MET A 351 -26.89 26.24 14.67
CA MET A 351 -25.91 25.31 15.29
C MET A 351 -24.49 25.89 15.31
N ALA A 352 -24.10 26.62 14.24
CA ALA A 352 -22.80 27.27 14.15
C ALA A 352 -22.58 28.32 15.25
N ASP A 353 -23.60 29.14 15.54
CA ASP A 353 -23.52 30.17 16.57
C ASP A 353 -23.44 29.57 17.97
N GLN A 354 -24.14 28.46 18.21
CA GLN A 354 -24.05 27.75 19.49
C GLN A 354 -22.68 27.08 19.68
N LEU A 355 -22.09 26.52 18.63
CA LEU A 355 -20.72 26.01 18.70
C LEU A 355 -19.70 27.14 18.89
N TYR A 356 -19.89 28.29 18.22
CA TYR A 356 -19.05 29.47 18.45
C TYR A 356 -19.16 29.95 19.90
N TYR A 357 -20.37 29.96 20.45
CA TYR A 357 -20.64 30.27 21.85
C TYR A 357 -19.94 29.30 22.82
N TYR A 358 -19.91 27.99 22.53
CA TYR A 358 -19.13 27.01 23.31
C TYR A 358 -17.61 27.18 23.14
N MET A 359 -17.13 27.71 22.02
CA MET A 359 -15.71 27.95 21.76
C MET A 359 -15.16 29.20 22.46
N VAL A 360 -15.90 30.31 22.46
CA VAL A 360 -15.45 31.60 23.02
C VAL A 360 -15.87 31.73 24.49
N GLY A 361 -16.97 31.10 24.87
CA GLY A 361 -17.57 31.26 26.18
C GLY A 361 -18.56 32.42 26.24
N GLY A 362 -19.38 32.41 27.29
CA GLY A 362 -20.43 33.40 27.53
C GLY A 362 -21.35 32.95 28.67
N HIS A 363 -22.39 33.72 28.94
CA HIS A 363 -23.31 33.44 30.05
C HIS A 363 -24.24 32.27 29.73
N LYS A 364 -24.21 31.23 30.57
CA LYS A 364 -25.01 30.01 30.42
C LYS A 364 -26.46 30.35 30.12
N ARG A 365 -27.00 29.71 29.09
CA ARG A 365 -28.44 29.75 28.81
C ARG A 365 -29.17 28.98 29.92
N PRO A 366 -30.30 29.48 30.43
CA PRO A 366 -31.06 28.79 31.46
C PRO A 366 -31.53 27.43 30.94
N LEU A 367 -31.31 26.38 31.72
CA LEU A 367 -31.80 25.02 31.41
C LEU A 367 -33.33 25.05 31.28
N THR A 368 -33.86 24.53 30.18
CA THR A 368 -35.30 24.45 29.90
C THR A 368 -35.82 23.03 30.12
N GLY A 369 -37.03 22.90 30.67
CA GLY A 369 -37.73 21.61 30.80
C GLY A 369 -37.11 20.64 31.82
N ILE A 370 -37.06 19.36 31.46
CA ILE A 370 -36.69 18.21 32.32
C ILE A 370 -35.28 18.33 32.92
N HIS A 371 -34.33 18.95 32.19
CA HIS A 371 -32.97 19.18 32.68
C HIS A 371 -32.91 20.14 33.87
N LYS A 372 -33.88 21.07 34.00
CA LYS A 372 -33.95 21.98 35.15
C LYS A 372 -34.35 21.26 36.44
N GLU A 373 -35.17 20.21 36.35
CA GLU A 373 -35.60 19.43 37.51
C GLU A 373 -34.50 18.47 37.97
N LYS A 374 -33.78 17.84 37.03
CA LYS A 374 -32.66 16.93 37.33
C LYS A 374 -31.46 17.64 37.96
N HIS A 375 -31.06 18.79 37.43
CA HIS A 375 -29.89 19.55 37.94
C HIS A 375 -30.26 20.57 39.02
N LYS A 376 -31.32 20.30 39.80
CA LYS A 376 -31.73 21.18 40.90
C LYS A 376 -30.73 21.14 42.06
N SER A 377 -30.13 19.98 42.32
CA SER A 377 -28.96 19.84 43.19
C SER A 377 -27.68 20.08 42.38
N PRO A 378 -26.81 21.03 42.78
CA PRO A 378 -25.53 21.23 42.12
C PRO A 378 -24.58 20.05 42.42
N SER A 379 -23.56 19.88 41.59
CA SER A 379 -22.50 18.91 41.84
C SER A 379 -21.67 19.26 43.09
N TYR A 380 -21.26 18.24 43.84
CA TYR A 380 -20.42 18.39 45.04
C TYR A 380 -18.93 18.50 44.73
N GLN A 381 -18.48 18.04 43.56
CA GLN A 381 -17.05 18.03 43.20
C GLN A 381 -16.64 19.22 42.32
N ILE A 382 -17.51 19.65 41.41
CA ILE A 382 -17.22 20.71 40.44
C ILE A 382 -18.16 21.88 40.71
N ARG A 383 -17.61 23.09 40.83
CA ARG A 383 -18.40 24.32 40.91
C ARG A 383 -18.12 25.15 39.68
N GLU A 384 -19.06 25.13 38.74
CA GLU A 384 -19.01 26.04 37.59
C GLU A 384 -19.70 27.37 37.94
N GLY A 385 -19.17 28.47 37.43
CA GLY A 385 -19.83 29.77 37.50
C GLY A 385 -20.99 29.90 36.50
N ASP A 386 -21.48 31.13 36.36
CA ASP A 386 -22.57 31.50 35.43
C ASP A 386 -22.12 31.50 33.96
N ASN A 387 -20.81 31.46 33.71
CA ASN A 387 -20.24 31.35 32.39
C ASN A 387 -20.03 29.89 31.97
N VAL A 388 -20.10 29.64 30.67
CA VAL A 388 -19.72 28.36 30.07
C VAL A 388 -18.26 28.07 30.34
N ASN A 389 -17.98 26.83 30.73
CA ASN A 389 -16.62 26.36 30.91
C ASN A 389 -15.97 26.07 29.54
N VAL A 390 -15.18 27.04 29.06
CA VAL A 390 -14.45 26.96 27.79
C VAL A 390 -13.44 25.82 27.82
N ASP A 391 -12.85 25.49 28.98
CA ASP A 391 -11.83 24.43 29.07
C ASP A 391 -12.37 23.04 28.73
N VAL A 392 -13.68 22.81 28.93
CA VAL A 392 -14.37 21.56 28.62
C VAL A 392 -14.96 21.59 27.21
N THR A 393 -15.59 22.70 26.84
CA THR A 393 -16.47 22.78 25.65
C THR A 393 -15.76 23.23 24.37
N SER A 394 -14.69 24.01 24.49
CA SER A 394 -13.94 24.57 23.37
C SER A 394 -13.34 23.55 22.39
N PRO A 395 -12.64 22.48 22.81
CA PRO A 395 -11.99 21.57 21.86
C PRO A 395 -13.01 20.81 21.00
N GLY A 396 -14.11 20.34 21.61
CA GLY A 396 -15.21 19.67 20.90
C GLY A 396 -15.90 20.62 19.92
N ALA A 397 -16.23 21.84 20.36
CA ALA A 397 -16.91 22.83 19.53
C ALA A 397 -16.06 23.32 18.35
N THR A 398 -14.76 23.56 18.58
CA THR A 398 -13.81 24.02 17.56
C THR A 398 -13.68 22.98 16.43
N LEU A 399 -13.49 21.70 16.79
CA LEU A 399 -13.38 20.62 15.81
C LEU A 399 -14.70 20.35 15.10
N ALA A 400 -15.83 20.41 15.80
CA ALA A 400 -17.15 20.26 15.19
C ALA A 400 -17.40 21.32 14.12
N LEU A 401 -17.08 22.59 14.41
CA LEU A 401 -17.17 23.69 13.43
C LEU A 401 -16.27 23.46 12.23
N GLY A 402 -15.01 23.08 12.46
CA GLY A 402 -14.04 22.77 11.39
C GLY A 402 -14.52 21.63 10.48
N MET A 403 -15.08 20.56 11.04
CA MET A 403 -15.62 19.43 10.29
C MET A 403 -16.93 19.78 9.56
N MET A 404 -17.82 20.55 10.18
CA MET A 404 -19.09 20.95 9.59
C MET A 404 -18.90 21.81 8.33
N PHE A 405 -17.93 22.72 8.36
CA PHE A 405 -17.58 23.62 7.25
C PHE A 405 -16.36 23.15 6.44
N PHE A 406 -16.03 21.86 6.50
CA PHE A 406 -14.92 21.28 5.75
C PHE A 406 -15.02 21.56 4.24
N ASP A 407 -13.93 22.08 3.65
CA ASP A 407 -13.81 22.36 2.20
C ASP A 407 -14.95 23.24 1.65
N THR A 408 -15.45 24.16 2.48
CA THR A 408 -16.54 25.08 2.09
C THR A 408 -16.06 26.47 1.66
N ASP A 409 -14.80 26.80 1.95
CA ASP A 409 -14.15 28.10 1.73
C ASP A 409 -14.95 29.29 2.30
N ASN A 410 -15.63 29.07 3.44
CA ASN A 410 -16.37 30.11 4.13
C ASN A 410 -15.45 30.97 5.01
N HIS A 411 -15.01 32.11 4.46
CA HIS A 411 -14.14 33.05 5.16
C HIS A 411 -14.73 33.59 6.46
N ALA A 412 -16.04 33.84 6.54
CA ALA A 412 -16.66 34.43 7.73
C ALA A 412 -16.46 33.55 8.99
N ILE A 413 -16.56 32.24 8.83
CA ILE A 413 -16.38 31.27 9.93
C ILE A 413 -14.91 30.93 10.13
N ALA A 414 -14.11 30.94 9.06
CA ALA A 414 -12.66 30.81 9.18
C ALA A 414 -12.03 31.96 9.98
N ASP A 415 -12.58 33.17 9.89
CA ASP A 415 -12.14 34.34 10.65
C ASP A 415 -12.49 34.22 12.14
N TRP A 416 -13.56 33.50 12.51
CA TRP A 416 -13.85 33.19 13.91
C TRP A 416 -12.76 32.33 14.57
N MET A 417 -12.01 31.59 13.77
CA MET A 417 -10.94 30.67 14.19
C MET A 417 -9.56 31.34 14.23
N THR A 418 -9.43 32.62 13.85
CA THR A 418 -8.13 33.30 13.88
C THR A 418 -7.58 33.41 15.30
N ALA A 419 -6.26 33.31 15.42
CA ALA A 419 -5.59 33.62 16.68
C ALA A 419 -5.79 35.12 16.99
N PRO A 420 -6.07 35.49 18.26
CA PRO A 420 -6.16 36.89 18.65
C PRO A 420 -4.83 37.64 18.46
N ASP A 421 -4.90 38.91 18.03
CA ASP A 421 -3.71 39.73 17.75
C ASP A 421 -3.13 40.46 18.99
N THR A 422 -3.90 40.57 20.07
CA THR A 422 -3.52 41.29 21.29
C THR A 422 -3.14 40.33 22.42
N GLN A 423 -2.13 40.67 23.22
CA GLN A 423 -1.71 39.89 24.39
C GLN A 423 -2.87 39.58 25.34
N PHE A 424 -3.69 40.57 25.70
CA PHE A 424 -4.83 40.38 26.60
C PHE A 424 -5.81 39.27 26.14
N LEU A 425 -6.12 39.21 24.85
CA LEU A 425 -7.00 38.18 24.30
C LEU A 425 -6.30 36.82 24.17
N LEU A 426 -4.98 36.80 24.00
CA LEU A 426 -4.19 35.56 24.02
C LEU A 426 -4.17 34.95 25.42
N ASP A 427 -4.06 35.76 26.47
CA ASP A 427 -4.07 35.30 27.86
C ASP A 427 -5.42 34.65 28.24
N MET A 428 -6.51 35.03 27.56
CA MET A 428 -7.85 34.46 27.75
C MET A 428 -8.04 33.09 27.09
N VAL A 429 -7.11 32.66 26.22
CA VAL A 429 -7.24 31.41 25.47
C VAL A 429 -6.05 30.51 25.74
N ARG A 430 -6.32 29.30 26.26
CA ARG A 430 -5.29 28.29 26.46
C ARG A 430 -4.54 28.00 25.13
N PRO A 431 -3.20 28.00 25.10
CA PRO A 431 -2.43 27.81 23.87
C PRO A 431 -2.73 26.50 23.13
N ASP A 432 -3.04 25.42 23.85
CA ASP A 432 -3.44 24.13 23.27
C ASP A 432 -4.71 24.24 22.39
N PHE A 433 -5.63 25.15 22.71
CA PHE A 433 -6.84 25.39 21.91
C PHE A 433 -6.53 26.16 20.63
N LEU A 434 -5.50 27.00 20.62
CA LEU A 434 -5.05 27.70 19.41
C LEU A 434 -4.51 26.72 18.35
N LEU A 435 -3.93 25.59 18.78
CA LEU A 435 -3.56 24.49 17.88
C LEU A 435 -4.81 23.97 17.15
N LEU A 436 -5.88 23.67 17.88
CA LEU A 436 -7.15 23.16 17.33
C LEU A 436 -7.87 24.21 16.47
N ARG A 437 -7.80 25.50 16.83
CA ARG A 437 -8.36 26.60 16.02
C ARG A 437 -7.61 26.76 14.70
N THR A 438 -6.28 26.73 14.73
CA THR A 438 -5.44 26.79 13.52
C THR A 438 -5.72 25.59 12.61
N LEU A 439 -5.84 24.40 13.18
CA LEU A 439 -6.24 23.19 12.46
C LEU A 439 -7.62 23.37 11.80
N SER A 440 -8.62 23.81 12.57
CA SER A 440 -10.00 23.95 12.10
C SER A 440 -10.14 25.03 11.03
N LYS A 441 -9.39 26.13 11.14
CA LYS A 441 -9.28 27.14 10.08
C LYS A 441 -8.77 26.54 8.77
N GLY A 442 -7.72 25.72 8.84
CA GLY A 442 -7.17 25.02 7.68
C GLY A 442 -8.10 23.96 7.08
N LEU A 443 -8.96 23.33 7.89
CA LEU A 443 -10.01 22.41 7.40
C LEU A 443 -11.12 23.14 6.64
N ILE A 444 -11.48 24.36 7.07
CA ILE A 444 -12.47 25.20 6.40
C ILE A 444 -11.93 25.72 5.07
N LEU A 445 -10.70 26.25 5.08
CA LEU A 445 -10.00 26.81 3.92
C LEU A 445 -9.08 25.75 3.26
N TRP A 446 -9.64 24.58 2.97
CA TRP A 446 -8.87 23.40 2.57
C TRP A 446 -8.15 23.56 1.23
N SER A 447 -8.69 24.36 0.31
CA SER A 447 -8.09 24.68 -0.99
C SER A 447 -6.81 25.52 -0.87
N SER A 448 -6.75 26.40 0.13
CA SER A 448 -5.65 27.33 0.37
C SER A 448 -4.42 26.73 1.09
N VAL A 449 -4.50 25.46 1.50
CA VAL A 449 -3.44 24.80 2.29
C VAL A 449 -2.24 24.50 1.39
N HIS A 450 -1.13 25.20 1.61
CA HIS A 450 0.11 25.00 0.86
C HIS A 450 1.24 24.42 1.74
N PRO A 451 2.04 23.47 1.20
CA PRO A 451 3.16 22.87 1.92
C PRO A 451 4.38 23.81 1.92
N SER A 452 4.23 25.02 2.47
CA SER A 452 5.30 26.03 2.55
C SER A 452 5.47 26.56 3.98
N VAL A 453 6.70 26.96 4.31
CA VAL A 453 7.02 27.63 5.58
C VAL A 453 6.26 28.95 5.72
N GLN A 454 6.14 29.69 4.62
CA GLN A 454 5.41 30.97 4.56
C GLN A 454 3.94 30.81 4.92
N TRP A 455 3.29 29.73 4.47
CA TRP A 455 1.90 29.45 4.79
C TRP A 455 1.72 29.16 6.29
N VAL A 456 2.60 28.34 6.88
CA VAL A 456 2.53 28.04 8.33
C VAL A 456 2.75 29.31 9.15
N GLU A 457 3.75 30.13 8.79
CA GLU A 457 4.06 31.38 9.49
C GLU A 457 2.98 32.46 9.31
N SER A 458 2.19 32.42 8.24
CA SER A 458 1.08 33.36 8.01
C SER A 458 -0.05 33.28 9.06
N HIS A 459 -0.12 32.17 9.81
CA HIS A 459 -1.09 31.99 10.88
C HIS A 459 -0.67 32.65 12.20
N LEU A 460 0.58 33.10 12.32
CA LEU A 460 1.11 33.70 13.54
C LEU A 460 0.76 35.18 13.63
N PRO A 461 0.21 35.64 14.76
CA PRO A 461 0.03 37.06 15.03
C PRO A 461 1.36 37.82 15.04
N SER A 462 1.33 39.08 14.61
CA SER A 462 2.53 39.93 14.53
C SER A 462 3.23 40.14 15.88
N ILE A 463 2.49 40.11 17.00
CA ILE A 463 3.04 40.21 18.36
C ILE A 463 3.87 38.97 18.72
N VAL A 464 3.39 37.78 18.35
CA VAL A 464 4.06 36.50 18.66
C VAL A 464 5.36 36.38 17.85
N LEU A 465 5.34 36.75 16.57
CA LEU A 465 6.53 36.76 15.72
C LEU A 465 7.64 37.67 16.26
N LYS A 466 7.27 38.77 16.93
CA LYS A 466 8.23 39.70 17.53
C LYS A 466 8.80 39.16 18.83
N HIS A 467 7.99 38.65 19.75
CA HIS A 467 8.41 38.40 21.14
C HIS A 467 8.72 36.93 21.49
N ALA A 468 8.35 35.95 20.66
CA ALA A 468 8.59 34.53 20.95
C ALA A 468 10.10 34.20 21.01
N PHE A 469 10.52 33.46 22.06
CA PHE A 469 11.90 33.03 22.30
C PHE A 469 12.96 34.16 22.33
N GLN A 470 12.55 35.41 22.51
CA GLN A 470 13.46 36.52 22.78
C GLN A 470 13.99 36.44 24.21
N LYS A 471 15.21 36.96 24.42
CA LYS A 471 15.75 37.12 25.78
C LYS A 471 14.91 38.17 26.52
N THR A 472 14.55 37.87 27.75
CA THR A 472 13.81 38.76 28.64
C THR A 472 14.49 40.12 28.76
N ASN A 473 13.95 41.11 28.06
CA ASN A 473 14.28 42.51 28.32
C ASN A 473 13.45 42.95 29.52
N GLN A 474 14.10 43.38 30.61
CA GLN A 474 13.47 43.78 31.87
C GLN A 474 12.60 45.06 31.77
N GLN A 475 12.30 45.54 30.55
CA GLN A 475 11.64 46.82 30.29
C GLN A 475 10.24 46.68 29.66
N ASP A 476 9.80 45.47 29.29
CA ASP A 476 8.50 45.25 28.66
C ASP A 476 7.58 44.39 29.56
N ASP A 477 6.32 44.82 29.76
CA ASP A 477 5.26 44.13 30.52
C ASP A 477 4.64 42.95 29.72
N ILE A 478 5.49 42.26 28.94
CA ILE A 478 5.09 41.22 27.98
C ILE A 478 5.35 39.86 28.60
N ASP A 479 4.33 39.00 28.63
CA ASP A 479 4.50 37.61 29.03
C ASP A 479 5.15 36.79 27.92
N TYR A 480 6.46 36.68 28.00
CA TYR A 480 7.31 35.92 27.11
C TYR A 480 7.04 34.39 27.13
N GLU A 481 6.44 33.85 28.20
CA GLU A 481 6.05 32.44 28.28
C GLU A 481 4.84 32.16 27.39
N THR A 482 3.74 32.91 27.58
CA THR A 482 2.53 32.77 26.77
C THR A 482 2.83 32.96 25.29
N MET A 483 3.63 33.96 24.92
CA MET A 483 4.02 34.18 23.51
C MET A 483 4.74 32.96 22.91
N SER A 484 5.63 32.32 23.69
CA SER A 484 6.39 31.16 23.21
C SER A 484 5.53 29.89 23.14
N GLN A 485 4.59 29.72 24.08
CA GLN A 485 3.61 28.62 24.04
C GLN A 485 2.65 28.75 22.85
N VAL A 486 2.17 29.97 22.57
CA VAL A 486 1.30 30.28 21.42
C VAL A 486 2.03 29.98 20.11
N TYR A 487 3.29 30.43 19.97
CA TYR A 487 4.11 30.13 18.80
C TYR A 487 4.22 28.63 18.52
N CYS A 488 4.50 27.83 19.57
CA CYS A 488 4.67 26.39 19.42
C CYS A 488 3.38 25.70 18.95
N ASN A 489 2.26 26.05 19.57
CA ASN A 489 0.96 25.42 19.31
C ASN A 489 0.38 25.80 17.93
N ILE A 490 0.51 27.05 17.50
CA ILE A 490 0.04 27.48 16.16
C ILE A 490 0.84 26.76 15.06
N ILE A 491 2.17 26.71 15.19
CA ILE A 491 3.02 26.00 14.21
C ILE A 491 2.69 24.51 14.18
N ALA A 492 2.52 23.88 15.35
CA ALA A 492 2.12 22.48 15.43
C ALA A 492 0.75 22.24 14.75
N GLY A 493 -0.22 23.13 14.93
CA GLY A 493 -1.54 23.07 14.30
C GLY A 493 -1.48 23.22 12.78
N GLY A 494 -0.68 24.17 12.28
CA GLY A 494 -0.44 24.32 10.84
C GLY A 494 0.26 23.10 10.24
N CYS A 495 1.29 22.57 10.91
CA CYS A 495 1.96 21.33 10.49
C CYS A 495 1.00 20.14 10.46
N PHE A 496 0.09 20.04 11.44
CA PHE A 496 -0.91 18.99 11.51
C PHE A 496 -1.93 19.09 10.36
N CYS A 497 -2.35 20.29 10.01
CA CYS A 497 -3.21 20.53 8.84
C CYS A 497 -2.52 20.08 7.53
N ILE A 498 -1.25 20.44 7.32
CA ILE A 498 -0.44 19.96 6.17
C ILE A 498 -0.36 18.43 6.18
N GLY A 499 -0.14 17.83 7.37
CA GLY A 499 -0.10 16.38 7.56
C GLY A 499 -1.39 15.68 7.12
N LEU A 500 -2.55 16.26 7.44
CA LEU A 500 -3.86 15.74 7.01
C LEU A 500 -4.10 15.95 5.51
N LYS A 501 -3.72 17.10 4.94
CA LYS A 501 -3.92 17.42 3.51
C LYS A 501 -3.13 16.51 2.59
N PHE A 502 -1.89 16.19 2.98
CA PHE A 502 -0.97 15.39 2.18
C PHE A 502 -0.79 13.97 2.73
N ALA A 503 -1.74 13.48 3.53
CA ALA A 503 -1.69 12.15 4.14
C ALA A 503 -1.52 11.05 3.07
N GLY A 504 -0.47 10.23 3.20
CA GLY A 504 -0.17 9.13 2.29
C GLY A 504 0.17 9.54 0.85
N SER A 505 0.50 10.80 0.60
CA SER A 505 0.82 11.29 -0.75
C SER A 505 2.28 11.06 -1.15
N GLY A 506 3.20 10.97 -0.20
CA GLY A 506 4.63 10.92 -0.50
C GLY A 506 5.18 12.24 -1.07
N ASN A 507 4.50 13.38 -0.87
CA ASN A 507 4.93 14.66 -1.43
C ASN A 507 6.26 15.15 -0.81
N ASN A 508 7.24 15.43 -1.66
CA ASN A 508 8.57 15.89 -1.28
C ASN A 508 8.59 17.31 -0.68
N GLU A 509 7.70 18.20 -1.09
CA GLU A 509 7.65 19.58 -0.55
C GLU A 509 7.12 19.60 0.87
N ALA A 510 5.98 18.91 1.10
CA ALA A 510 5.40 18.73 2.42
C ALA A 510 6.39 18.00 3.37
N PHE A 511 7.12 17.00 2.85
CA PHE A 511 8.17 16.35 3.60
C PHE A 511 9.28 17.32 4.05
N LYS A 512 9.80 18.15 3.13
CA LYS A 512 10.89 19.09 3.43
C LYS A 512 10.47 20.13 4.48
N THR A 513 9.27 20.69 4.38
CA THR A 513 8.77 21.69 5.33
C THR A 513 8.56 21.10 6.72
N LEU A 514 7.86 19.97 6.82
CA LEU A 514 7.65 19.27 8.10
C LEU A 514 8.97 18.80 8.72
N MET A 515 9.92 18.32 7.89
CA MET A 515 11.26 17.92 8.34
C MET A 515 12.06 19.11 8.89
N GLN A 516 11.94 20.29 8.27
CA GLN A 516 12.58 21.52 8.76
C GLN A 516 12.05 21.89 10.15
N TYR A 517 10.73 21.87 10.36
CA TYR A 517 10.13 22.13 11.68
C TYR A 517 10.46 21.05 12.69
N ALA A 518 10.44 19.76 12.32
CA ALA A 518 10.84 18.68 13.23
C ALA A 518 12.28 18.86 13.73
N LYS A 519 13.22 19.18 12.84
CA LYS A 519 14.62 19.50 13.21
C LYS A 519 14.71 20.73 14.09
N HIS A 520 13.93 21.77 13.79
CA HIS A 520 13.88 22.99 14.59
C HIS A 520 13.42 22.71 16.03
N PHE A 521 12.32 21.97 16.22
CA PHE A 521 11.81 21.63 17.55
C PHE A 521 12.75 20.69 18.33
N ILE A 522 13.44 19.75 17.66
CA ILE A 522 14.48 18.93 18.30
C ILE A 522 15.68 19.77 18.76
N GLN A 523 16.04 20.81 18.02
CA GLN A 523 17.09 21.74 18.44
C GLN A 523 16.61 22.64 19.58
N LEU A 524 15.35 23.07 19.54
CA LEU A 524 14.73 23.90 20.57
C LEU A 524 14.66 23.17 21.90
N SER A 525 14.28 21.88 21.90
CA SER A 525 14.22 21.04 23.10
C SER A 525 15.58 20.83 23.79
N ARG A 526 16.70 21.13 23.12
CA ARG A 526 18.06 21.06 23.68
C ARG A 526 18.54 22.40 24.28
N LYS A 527 17.90 23.51 23.90
CA LYS A 527 18.27 24.85 24.37
C LYS A 527 17.52 25.19 25.66
N TYR A 528 18.12 26.04 26.50
CA TYR A 528 17.46 26.65 27.66
C TYR A 528 16.21 27.46 27.28
N ALA A 529 16.10 27.91 26.02
CA ALA A 529 14.91 28.55 25.48
C ALA A 529 13.65 27.66 25.55
N SER A 530 13.79 26.34 25.68
CA SER A 530 12.64 25.44 25.90
C SER A 530 12.00 25.58 27.29
N ASP A 531 12.72 26.14 28.26
CA ASP A 531 12.17 26.39 29.60
C ASP A 531 11.15 27.53 29.57
N GLN A 532 11.34 28.51 28.68
CA GLN A 532 10.42 29.64 28.50
C GLN A 532 9.04 29.22 27.98
N ALA A 533 8.96 28.21 27.09
CA ALA A 533 7.68 27.70 26.57
C ALA A 533 7.11 26.52 27.39
N GLY A 534 7.88 26.00 28.35
CA GLY A 534 7.61 24.72 28.99
C GLY A 534 8.03 23.52 28.15
N ARG A 535 8.86 22.64 28.73
CA ARG A 535 9.38 21.44 28.05
C ARG A 535 8.27 20.47 27.60
N SER A 536 7.18 20.37 28.36
CA SER A 536 6.02 19.52 28.04
C SER A 536 5.27 20.02 26.79
N THR A 537 5.09 21.34 26.65
CA THR A 537 4.44 21.96 25.49
C THR A 537 5.28 21.74 24.23
N VAL A 538 6.59 21.99 24.31
CA VAL A 538 7.53 21.75 23.20
C VAL A 538 7.53 20.28 22.78
N GLU A 539 7.54 19.35 23.74
CA GLU A 539 7.49 17.91 23.48
C GLU A 539 6.16 17.50 22.82
N THR A 540 5.03 18.04 23.27
CA THR A 540 3.72 17.77 22.66
C THR A 540 3.66 18.27 21.21
N CYS A 541 4.13 19.50 20.96
CA CYS A 541 4.21 20.08 19.62
C CYS A 541 5.14 19.27 18.70
N LEU A 542 6.30 18.85 19.21
CA LEU A 542 7.23 17.98 18.49
C LEU A 542 6.56 16.65 18.09
N ASN A 543 5.82 16.03 19.01
CA ASN A 543 5.10 14.78 18.75
C ASN A 543 4.02 14.97 17.66
N VAL A 544 3.27 16.07 17.68
CA VAL A 544 2.29 16.40 16.63
C VAL A 544 2.97 16.59 15.27
N ILE A 545 4.11 17.29 15.20
CA ILE A 545 4.87 17.49 13.96
C ILE A 545 5.41 16.16 13.42
N VAL A 546 5.95 15.31 14.29
CA VAL A 546 6.46 13.97 13.89
C VAL A 546 5.32 13.08 13.41
N LEU A 547 4.16 13.12 14.07
CA LEU A 547 2.97 12.42 13.62
C LEU A 547 2.52 12.90 12.24
N SER A 548 2.53 14.21 12.02
CA SER A 548 2.23 14.84 10.72
C SER A 548 3.19 14.39 9.63
N LEU A 549 4.49 14.38 9.92
CA LEU A 549 5.51 13.88 9.01
C LEU A 549 5.31 12.39 8.67
N SER A 550 4.98 11.57 9.67
CA SER A 550 4.62 10.16 9.48
C SER A 550 3.32 9.96 8.68
N MET A 551 2.33 10.84 8.80
CA MET A 551 1.10 10.80 7.99
C MET A 551 1.40 11.05 6.51
N VAL A 552 2.20 12.07 6.17
CA VAL A 552 2.57 12.36 4.77
C VAL A 552 3.35 11.20 4.14
N MET A 553 4.24 10.57 4.91
CA MET A 553 5.07 9.43 4.49
C MET A 553 4.46 8.06 4.83
N ALA A 554 3.14 7.99 5.06
CA ALA A 554 2.50 6.74 5.49
C ALA A 554 2.70 5.61 4.45
N GLY A 555 3.23 4.48 4.90
CA GLY A 555 3.50 3.27 4.11
C GLY A 555 4.79 3.27 3.26
N THR A 556 5.46 4.42 3.09
CA THR A 556 6.69 4.51 2.26
C THR A 556 7.91 3.93 2.97
N GLY A 557 7.94 3.98 4.30
CA GLY A 557 9.06 3.53 5.13
C GLY A 557 10.30 4.43 5.02
N ASP A 558 10.10 5.75 4.97
CA ASP A 558 11.20 6.72 4.83
C ASP A 558 12.25 6.63 5.94
N LEU A 559 13.53 6.71 5.58
CA LEU A 559 14.64 6.45 6.50
C LEU A 559 14.87 7.60 7.47
N ASP A 560 14.68 8.85 7.04
CA ASP A 560 14.96 10.01 7.88
C ASP A 560 13.92 10.16 8.99
N VAL A 561 12.65 9.84 8.70
CA VAL A 561 11.61 9.79 9.73
C VAL A 561 11.88 8.66 10.73
N ILE A 562 12.30 7.47 10.27
CA ILE A 562 12.68 6.36 11.17
C ILE A 562 13.81 6.78 12.12
N ARG A 563 14.82 7.49 11.62
CA ARG A 563 15.94 7.99 12.45
C ARG A 563 15.46 8.94 13.53
N ILE A 564 14.53 9.85 13.21
CA ILE A 564 13.92 10.75 14.19
C ILE A 564 13.14 9.95 15.22
N CYS A 565 12.23 9.06 14.81
CA CYS A 565 11.46 8.25 15.75
C CYS A 565 12.36 7.38 16.64
N ARG A 566 13.44 6.81 16.09
CA ARG A 566 14.44 6.06 16.86
C ARG A 566 15.14 6.93 17.90
N HIS A 567 15.51 8.17 17.53
CA HIS A 567 16.08 9.13 18.46
C HIS A 567 15.09 9.46 19.60
N LEU A 568 13.84 9.79 19.28
CA LEU A 568 12.82 10.12 20.29
C LEU A 568 12.52 8.94 21.22
N ARG A 569 12.45 7.72 20.67
CA ARG A 569 12.26 6.46 21.42
C ARG A 569 13.41 6.16 22.40
N SER A 570 14.63 6.61 22.12
CA SER A 570 15.80 6.34 22.98
C SER A 570 15.82 7.18 24.27
N ARG A 571 14.99 8.23 24.37
CA ARG A 571 14.93 9.15 25.52
C ARG A 571 14.14 8.56 26.70
N VAL A 572 14.66 7.51 27.33
CA VAL A 572 14.05 6.82 28.50
C VAL A 572 14.81 7.16 29.81
N HIS A 573 15.60 8.22 29.81
CA HIS A 573 16.40 8.62 30.98
C HIS A 573 15.55 9.35 32.02
N GLN A 574 15.89 9.19 33.31
CA GLN A 574 15.28 9.94 34.42
C GLN A 574 15.37 11.47 34.25
N ALA A 575 16.42 11.96 33.57
CA ALA A 575 16.57 13.38 33.22
C ALA A 575 15.52 13.90 32.21
N ALA A 576 14.80 13.00 31.53
CA ALA A 576 13.75 13.30 30.57
C ALA A 576 12.34 13.11 31.17
N SER A 577 12.12 13.58 32.41
CA SER A 577 10.83 13.45 33.12
C SER A 577 9.61 14.04 32.38
N TYR A 578 9.83 14.88 31.37
CA TYR A 578 8.78 15.45 30.52
C TYR A 578 8.35 14.53 29.37
N VAL A 579 9.07 13.43 29.12
CA VAL A 579 8.70 12.40 28.13
C VAL A 579 7.81 11.38 28.83
N LEU A 580 6.52 11.45 28.52
CA LEU A 580 5.48 10.65 29.18
C LEU A 580 5.01 9.48 28.29
N TYR A 581 4.05 8.69 28.80
CA TYR A 581 3.45 7.57 28.07
C TYR A 581 2.96 7.99 26.68
N GLY A 582 2.22 9.11 26.60
CA GLY A 582 1.68 9.63 25.34
C GLY A 582 2.74 9.97 24.30
N SER A 583 3.89 10.53 24.69
CA SER A 583 5.00 10.81 23.76
C SER A 583 5.54 9.52 23.11
N HIS A 584 5.61 8.43 23.89
CA HIS A 584 5.97 7.12 23.35
C HIS A 584 4.89 6.55 22.44
N VAL A 585 3.60 6.69 22.79
CA VAL A 585 2.48 6.25 21.95
C VAL A 585 2.59 6.89 20.57
N VAL A 586 2.79 8.21 20.50
CA VAL A 586 2.91 8.94 19.23
C VAL A 586 4.16 8.52 18.45
N THR A 587 5.30 8.38 19.11
CA THR A 587 6.53 7.91 18.45
C THR A 587 6.31 6.52 17.82
N HIS A 588 5.56 5.66 18.50
CA HIS A 588 5.21 4.33 18.01
C HIS A 588 4.14 4.33 16.92
N MET A 589 3.13 5.18 17.03
CA MET A 589 2.15 5.42 15.96
C MET A 589 2.86 5.94 14.71
N GLY A 590 3.79 6.88 14.86
CA GLY A 590 4.61 7.39 13.76
C GLY A 590 5.43 6.30 13.06
N LEU A 591 6.07 5.40 13.82
CA LEU A 591 6.75 4.22 13.27
C LEU A 591 5.77 3.26 12.58
N GLY A 592 4.60 3.03 13.19
CA GLY A 592 3.54 2.18 12.65
C GLY A 592 2.99 2.69 11.32
N LEU A 593 2.72 4.00 11.23
CA LEU A 593 2.23 4.66 10.01
C LEU A 593 3.22 4.56 8.85
N LEU A 594 4.52 4.72 9.10
CA LEU A 594 5.54 4.56 8.05
C LEU A 594 5.52 3.17 7.42
N PHE A 595 5.13 2.15 8.17
CA PHE A 595 5.08 0.75 7.75
C PHE A 595 3.67 0.16 7.87
N LEU A 596 2.65 0.96 7.54
CA LEU A 596 1.25 0.58 7.69
C LEU A 596 0.93 -0.72 6.93
N GLY A 597 0.55 -1.76 7.68
CA GLY A 597 0.38 -3.15 7.21
C GLY A 597 1.57 -3.69 6.40
N GLY A 598 2.79 -3.54 6.91
CA GLY A 598 4.03 -3.88 6.20
C GLY A 598 4.29 -2.97 4.99
N GLY A 599 3.73 -1.76 4.99
CA GLY A 599 3.80 -0.82 3.87
C GLY A 599 2.94 -1.22 2.67
N ARG A 600 1.94 -2.08 2.89
CA ARG A 600 0.92 -2.43 1.89
C ARG A 600 -0.17 -1.37 1.77
N PHE A 601 -0.42 -0.68 2.88
CA PHE A 601 -1.48 0.32 2.96
C PHE A 601 -0.91 1.71 3.18
N THR A 602 -1.75 2.70 2.97
CA THR A 602 -1.47 4.10 3.22
C THR A 602 -2.80 4.81 3.53
N LEU A 603 -2.77 6.12 3.82
CA LEU A 603 -3.92 6.88 4.28
C LEU A 603 -4.66 7.56 3.13
N ASN A 604 -5.97 7.78 3.27
CA ASN A 604 -6.79 8.52 2.31
C ASN A 604 -7.24 9.88 2.91
N THR A 605 -7.32 10.89 2.06
CA THR A 605 -7.76 12.27 2.33
C THR A 605 -9.24 12.53 1.98
N ALA A 606 -10.06 11.48 1.89
CA ALA A 606 -11.52 11.64 1.80
C ALA A 606 -12.05 12.36 3.05
N PRO A 607 -13.14 13.15 2.94
CA PRO A 607 -13.69 13.93 4.07
C PRO A 607 -13.88 13.07 5.33
N LEU A 608 -14.53 11.92 5.17
CA LEU A 608 -14.80 10.98 6.27
C LEU A 608 -13.53 10.33 6.84
N SER A 609 -12.51 10.13 6.01
CA SER A 609 -11.20 9.62 6.42
C SER A 609 -10.45 10.67 7.23
N ILE A 610 -10.49 11.95 6.83
CA ILE A 610 -9.91 13.06 7.60
C ILE A 610 -10.58 13.17 8.96
N GLY A 611 -11.91 13.06 9.04
CA GLY A 611 -12.62 12.99 10.32
C GLY A 611 -12.12 11.87 11.22
N ALA A 612 -11.93 10.66 10.67
CA ALA A 612 -11.37 9.53 11.42
C ALA A 612 -9.92 9.76 11.86
N LEU A 613 -9.10 10.41 11.03
CA LEU A 613 -7.71 10.76 11.36
C LEU A 613 -7.64 11.79 12.48
N ILE A 614 -8.53 12.79 12.49
CA ILE A 614 -8.62 13.79 13.57
C ILE A 614 -8.99 13.10 14.90
N CYS A 615 -9.94 12.16 14.87
CA CYS A 615 -10.28 11.35 16.04
C CYS A 615 -9.10 10.49 16.51
N ALA A 616 -8.34 9.89 15.59
CA ALA A 616 -7.24 8.99 15.92
C ALA A 616 -5.94 9.70 16.30
N PHE A 617 -5.76 10.96 15.92
CA PHE A 617 -4.52 11.71 16.12
C PHE A 617 -4.76 13.02 16.87
N PHE A 618 -5.74 13.02 17.78
CA PHE A 618 -6.07 14.19 18.59
C PHE A 618 -4.82 14.69 19.34
N PRO A 619 -4.45 15.98 19.21
CA PRO A 619 -3.15 16.51 19.66
C PRO A 619 -3.09 16.78 21.19
N LYS A 620 -3.62 15.85 21.99
CA LYS A 620 -3.49 15.81 23.44
C LYS A 620 -3.31 14.36 23.88
N PHE A 621 -2.08 13.99 24.23
CA PHE A 621 -1.73 12.61 24.52
C PHE A 621 -1.81 12.29 26.03
N PRO A 622 -1.98 11.02 26.42
CA PRO A 622 -2.19 10.65 27.81
C PRO A 622 -0.90 10.78 28.62
N GLN A 623 -0.99 11.22 29.88
CA GLN A 623 0.17 11.36 30.74
C GLN A 623 0.69 10.00 31.23
N HIS A 624 -0.21 9.10 31.58
CA HIS A 624 0.08 7.73 32.01
C HIS A 624 -0.82 6.72 31.29
N SER A 625 -0.56 5.42 31.47
CA SER A 625 -1.25 4.37 30.71
C SER A 625 -2.76 4.33 30.92
N ASN A 626 -3.27 4.68 32.12
CA ASN A 626 -4.70 4.71 32.40
C ASN A 626 -5.37 6.10 32.26
N ASP A 627 -4.68 7.10 31.70
CA ASP A 627 -5.23 8.45 31.55
C ASP A 627 -6.15 8.51 30.33
N SER A 628 -7.45 8.77 30.53
CA SER A 628 -8.42 9.00 29.45
C SER A 628 -9.15 10.34 29.60
N ARG A 629 -8.61 11.26 30.41
CA ARG A 629 -9.32 12.48 30.83
C ARG A 629 -9.69 13.39 29.66
N TYR A 630 -8.75 13.63 28.76
CA TYR A 630 -8.94 14.52 27.61
C TYR A 630 -9.39 13.77 26.35
N HIS A 631 -9.04 12.50 26.22
CA HIS A 631 -9.32 11.72 25.03
C HIS A 631 -9.36 10.23 25.35
N LEU A 632 -10.40 9.55 24.85
CA LEU A 632 -10.55 8.10 25.01
C LEU A 632 -9.51 7.35 24.18
N GLN A 633 -8.64 6.58 24.84
CA GLN A 633 -7.52 5.91 24.16
C GLN A 633 -7.95 4.89 23.09
N ALA A 634 -9.16 4.33 23.19
CA ALA A 634 -9.68 3.43 22.15
C ALA A 634 -9.74 4.10 20.76
N LEU A 635 -10.00 5.41 20.72
CA LEU A 635 -10.16 6.18 19.49
C LEU A 635 -8.87 6.28 18.67
N TYR A 636 -7.70 6.06 19.30
CA TYR A 636 -6.41 5.97 18.60
C TYR A 636 -6.39 4.91 17.51
N HIS A 637 -7.29 3.91 17.52
CA HIS A 637 -7.38 2.87 16.49
C HIS A 637 -8.32 3.23 15.33
N LEU A 638 -8.99 4.39 15.36
CA LEU A 638 -9.87 4.83 14.28
C LEU A 638 -9.12 5.17 12.98
N TYR A 639 -7.79 5.29 13.00
CA TYR A 639 -6.98 5.47 11.78
C TYR A 639 -7.28 4.37 10.75
N VAL A 640 -7.65 3.16 11.20
CA VAL A 640 -8.00 2.00 10.36
C VAL A 640 -9.09 2.34 9.33
N LEU A 641 -10.01 3.24 9.70
CA LEU A 641 -11.10 3.71 8.84
C LEU A 641 -10.65 4.61 7.69
N ALA A 642 -9.44 5.17 7.78
CA ALA A 642 -8.80 6.00 6.77
C ALA A 642 -7.76 5.23 5.93
N VAL A 643 -7.58 3.93 6.18
CA VAL A 643 -6.56 3.11 5.51
C VAL A 643 -7.08 2.54 4.19
N GLU A 644 -6.30 2.74 3.13
CA GLU A 644 -6.59 2.24 1.78
C GLU A 644 -5.40 1.41 1.24
N PRO A 645 -5.65 0.27 0.56
CA PRO A 645 -4.60 -0.47 -0.12
C PRO A 645 -4.21 0.24 -1.44
N ARG A 646 -2.98 0.75 -1.51
CA ARG A 646 -2.44 1.38 -2.74
C ARG A 646 -1.15 0.75 -3.25
N LEU A 647 -0.70 -0.35 -2.65
CA LEU A 647 0.53 -1.04 -3.06
C LEU A 647 0.29 -1.90 -4.29
N ILE A 648 1.07 -1.65 -5.35
CA ILE A 648 1.18 -2.57 -6.49
C ILE A 648 2.37 -3.50 -6.29
N VAL A 649 2.14 -4.80 -6.39
CA VAL A 649 3.14 -5.86 -6.34
C VAL A 649 3.12 -6.61 -7.67
N PRO A 650 4.06 -6.32 -8.58
CA PRO A 650 4.17 -7.07 -9.83
C PRO A 650 4.73 -8.48 -9.54
N ARG A 651 4.09 -9.50 -10.11
CA ARG A 651 4.53 -10.90 -10.02
C ARG A 651 4.64 -11.50 -11.42
N LEU A 652 5.70 -12.27 -11.65
CA LEU A 652 5.83 -13.03 -12.89
C LEU A 652 4.74 -14.11 -12.96
N ILE A 653 4.15 -14.31 -14.13
CA ILE A 653 3.11 -15.34 -14.31
C ILE A 653 3.68 -16.74 -14.11
N ASP A 654 4.84 -17.03 -14.69
CA ASP A 654 5.38 -18.40 -14.72
C ASP A 654 5.91 -18.86 -13.36
N SER A 655 6.52 -17.95 -12.60
CA SER A 655 7.14 -18.28 -11.30
C SER A 655 6.36 -17.79 -10.09
N ASN A 656 5.36 -16.93 -10.28
CA ASN A 656 4.63 -16.19 -9.24
C ASN A 656 5.54 -15.41 -8.27
N LYS A 657 6.81 -15.19 -8.62
CA LYS A 657 7.77 -14.44 -7.81
C LYS A 657 7.56 -12.95 -8.02
N PRO A 658 7.66 -12.13 -6.95
CA PRO A 658 7.57 -10.69 -7.08
C PRO A 658 8.84 -10.11 -7.72
N VAL A 659 8.68 -9.09 -8.57
CA VAL A 659 9.76 -8.48 -9.37
C VAL A 659 9.75 -6.96 -9.26
N TYR A 660 10.71 -6.27 -9.88
CA TYR A 660 10.61 -4.83 -10.07
C TYR A 660 10.11 -4.51 -11.48
N ILE A 661 9.28 -3.48 -11.61
CA ILE A 661 8.87 -2.90 -12.91
C ILE A 661 8.88 -1.37 -12.81
N ASN A 662 9.08 -0.70 -13.93
CA ASN A 662 8.86 0.75 -14.01
C ASN A 662 7.40 1.04 -14.37
N ILE A 663 6.79 1.95 -13.61
CA ILE A 663 5.43 2.44 -13.79
C ILE A 663 5.50 3.94 -14.03
N LYS A 664 4.75 4.43 -15.00
CA LYS A 664 4.54 5.84 -15.27
C LYS A 664 3.10 6.20 -14.93
N VAL A 665 2.92 7.21 -14.10
CA VAL A 665 1.62 7.69 -13.64
C VAL A 665 1.39 9.09 -14.20
N LYS A 666 0.22 9.33 -14.78
CA LYS A 666 -0.23 10.64 -15.25
C LYS A 666 -1.30 11.17 -14.31
N PHE A 667 -1.13 12.40 -13.82
CA PHE A 667 -2.12 13.07 -12.97
C PHE A 667 -3.14 13.83 -13.82
N LYS A 668 -4.33 14.06 -13.26
CA LYS A 668 -5.33 14.96 -13.85
C LYS A 668 -4.86 16.40 -13.74
N ASP A 669 -5.17 17.21 -14.74
CA ASP A 669 -4.87 18.64 -14.71
C ASP A 669 -5.66 19.32 -13.59
N THR A 670 -4.97 20.15 -12.81
CA THR A 670 -5.55 20.97 -11.75
C THR A 670 -4.98 22.38 -11.85
N GLU A 671 -5.58 23.33 -11.13
CA GLU A 671 -5.08 24.72 -11.06
C GLU A 671 -3.61 24.82 -10.58
N PHE A 672 -3.11 23.78 -9.91
CA PHE A 672 -1.76 23.75 -9.34
C PHE A 672 -0.72 23.07 -10.24
N TYR A 673 -1.14 22.21 -11.17
CA TYR A 673 -0.22 21.51 -12.07
C TYR A 673 -0.95 21.02 -13.33
N GLU A 674 -0.28 21.16 -14.47
CA GLU A 674 -0.74 20.71 -15.79
C GLU A 674 0.19 19.60 -16.31
N ASP A 675 -0.39 18.55 -16.89
CA ASP A 675 0.27 17.43 -17.58
C ASP A 675 1.42 16.75 -16.79
N ALA A 676 1.29 16.71 -15.47
CA ALA A 676 2.29 16.14 -14.59
C ALA A 676 2.40 14.61 -14.77
N THR A 677 3.59 14.12 -15.11
CA THR A 677 3.91 12.69 -15.17
C THR A 677 5.00 12.32 -14.18
N PHE A 678 4.82 11.18 -13.51
CA PHE A 678 5.75 10.69 -12.50
C PHE A 678 6.11 9.23 -12.75
N SER A 679 7.41 8.93 -12.76
CA SER A 679 7.93 7.57 -12.95
C SER A 679 8.32 6.96 -11.60
N LEU A 680 7.80 5.76 -11.35
CA LEU A 680 7.94 4.98 -10.13
C LEU A 680 8.51 3.60 -10.45
N LYS A 681 9.23 3.02 -9.49
CA LYS A 681 9.69 1.63 -9.57
C LYS A 681 8.88 0.78 -8.59
N ALA A 682 8.04 -0.11 -9.10
CA ALA A 682 7.25 -1.01 -8.26
C ALA A 682 8.11 -2.20 -7.78
N PRO A 683 7.85 -2.80 -6.60
CA PRO A 683 6.67 -2.62 -5.76
C PRO A 683 6.61 -1.25 -5.06
N CYS A 684 5.57 -0.47 -5.33
CA CYS A 684 5.42 0.91 -4.84
C CYS A 684 3.97 1.25 -4.53
N LEU A 685 3.79 2.25 -3.67
CA LEU A 685 2.47 2.81 -3.35
C LEU A 685 2.09 3.80 -4.45
N LEU A 686 0.89 3.65 -4.99
CA LEU A 686 0.32 4.65 -5.88
C LEU A 686 -0.15 5.87 -5.08
N PRO A 687 -0.10 7.08 -5.67
CA PRO A 687 -0.85 8.24 -5.18
C PRO A 687 -2.36 7.95 -5.13
N GLU A 688 -3.13 8.85 -4.53
CA GLU A 688 -4.58 8.67 -4.45
C GLU A 688 -5.23 8.63 -5.83
N LEU A 689 -6.10 7.65 -6.03
CA LEU A 689 -6.70 7.34 -7.33
C LEU A 689 -7.55 8.49 -7.88
N LYS A 690 -8.13 9.35 -7.02
CA LYS A 690 -8.92 10.52 -7.47
C LYS A 690 -8.13 11.51 -8.32
N PHE A 691 -6.82 11.65 -8.05
CA PHE A 691 -5.95 12.61 -8.73
C PHE A 691 -5.27 12.04 -9.99
N LEU A 692 -5.38 10.72 -10.22
CA LEU A 692 -4.73 10.06 -11.35
C LEU A 692 -5.64 10.05 -12.58
N GLU A 693 -5.04 10.22 -13.76
CA GLU A 693 -5.70 10.06 -15.06
C GLU A 693 -5.38 8.67 -15.62
N LYS A 694 -4.09 8.30 -15.67
CA LYS A 694 -3.62 7.04 -16.26
C LYS A 694 -2.48 6.42 -15.47
N VAL A 695 -2.48 5.09 -15.38
CA VAL A 695 -1.37 4.30 -14.81
C VAL A 695 -0.85 3.36 -15.90
N ILE A 696 0.41 3.56 -16.30
CA ILE A 696 1.03 2.87 -17.42
C ILE A 696 2.22 2.07 -16.91
N ILE A 697 2.25 0.77 -17.17
CA ILE A 697 3.49 -0.01 -17.04
C ILE A 697 4.28 0.21 -18.31
N GLU A 698 5.32 1.04 -18.23
CA GLU A 698 6.22 1.32 -19.35
C GLU A 698 7.60 0.81 -18.97
N ASP A 699 7.94 -0.37 -19.47
CA ASP A 699 9.25 -0.98 -19.24
C ASP A 699 9.79 -1.62 -20.51
N SER A 700 11.12 -1.62 -20.63
CA SER A 700 11.82 -2.27 -21.73
C SER A 700 11.77 -3.80 -21.63
N ARG A 701 11.66 -4.35 -20.40
CA ARG A 701 11.76 -5.79 -20.11
C ARG A 701 10.43 -6.50 -19.93
N TYR A 702 9.35 -5.75 -19.76
CA TYR A 702 8.02 -6.28 -19.48
C TYR A 702 7.03 -5.74 -20.52
N TRP A 703 5.93 -6.47 -20.71
CA TRP A 703 4.88 -6.04 -21.61
C TRP A 703 4.08 -4.86 -21.02
N PRO A 704 3.75 -3.84 -21.82
CA PRO A 704 3.01 -2.70 -21.32
C PRO A 704 1.56 -3.04 -21.01
N ILE A 705 1.04 -2.43 -19.95
CA ILE A 705 -0.35 -2.49 -19.51
C ILE A 705 -0.76 -1.06 -19.15
N VAL A 706 -1.92 -0.62 -19.64
CA VAL A 706 -2.44 0.73 -19.43
C VAL A 706 -3.77 0.62 -18.69
N PHE A 707 -3.88 1.33 -17.57
CA PHE A 707 -5.14 1.58 -16.87
C PHE A 707 -5.53 3.03 -17.08
N ASP A 708 -6.67 3.25 -17.71
CA ASP A 708 -7.25 4.57 -17.98
C ASP A 708 -8.52 4.75 -17.13
N CYS A 709 -8.74 5.96 -16.62
CA CYS A 709 -9.91 6.32 -15.81
C CYS A 709 -11.24 6.06 -16.52
N ASN A 710 -11.29 6.25 -17.84
CA ASN A 710 -12.54 6.16 -18.61
C ASN A 710 -12.92 4.73 -19.01
N GLU A 711 -11.99 3.77 -18.94
CA GLU A 711 -12.21 2.42 -19.47
C GLU A 711 -12.12 1.34 -18.39
N ASN A 712 -10.97 1.20 -17.72
CA ASN A 712 -10.63 0.02 -16.92
C ASN A 712 -10.33 0.34 -15.45
N TRP A 713 -10.83 1.45 -14.92
CA TRP A 713 -10.49 1.92 -13.57
C TRP A 713 -10.99 0.98 -12.45
N GLU A 714 -12.17 0.37 -12.63
CA GLU A 714 -12.74 -0.58 -11.67
C GLU A 714 -11.85 -1.83 -11.49
N VAL A 715 -11.20 -2.29 -12.57
CA VAL A 715 -10.26 -3.42 -12.52
C VAL A 715 -9.06 -3.08 -11.63
N LEU A 716 -8.56 -1.84 -11.69
CA LEU A 716 -7.47 -1.38 -10.83
C LEU A 716 -7.90 -1.32 -9.36
N HIS A 717 -9.09 -0.79 -9.07
CA HIS A 717 -9.64 -0.78 -7.71
C HIS A 717 -9.75 -2.20 -7.13
N ASN A 718 -10.38 -3.12 -7.88
CA ASN A 718 -10.54 -4.52 -7.47
C ASN A 718 -9.18 -5.21 -7.27
N LEU A 719 -8.20 -4.92 -8.14
CA LEU A 719 -6.85 -5.46 -8.01
C LEU A 719 -6.17 -5.00 -6.72
N LEU A 720 -6.28 -3.72 -6.38
CA LEU A 720 -5.68 -3.15 -5.17
C LEU A 720 -6.33 -3.72 -3.90
N GLU A 721 -7.66 -3.84 -3.87
CA GLU A 721 -8.40 -4.46 -2.77
C GLU A 721 -8.02 -5.93 -2.55
N ASN A 722 -7.83 -6.70 -3.63
CA ASN A 722 -7.60 -8.14 -3.56
C ASN A 722 -6.16 -8.58 -3.27
N GLY A 723 -5.19 -7.67 -3.24
CA GLY A 723 -3.81 -8.16 -3.27
C GLY A 723 -2.79 -7.15 -3.76
N GLY A 724 -3.21 -6.19 -4.57
CA GLY A 724 -2.28 -5.38 -5.36
C GLY A 724 -1.43 -6.24 -6.30
N THR A 725 -1.73 -7.53 -6.47
CA THR A 725 -0.91 -8.47 -7.20
C THR A 725 -1.17 -8.32 -8.68
N LEU A 726 -0.19 -7.78 -9.38
CA LEU A 726 -0.26 -7.53 -10.82
C LEU A 726 0.59 -8.57 -11.54
N HIS A 727 -0.05 -9.43 -12.30
CA HIS A 727 0.65 -10.43 -13.07
C HIS A 727 1.26 -9.79 -14.31
N VAL A 728 2.58 -9.88 -14.45
CA VAL A 728 3.34 -9.31 -15.56
C VAL A 728 4.05 -10.40 -16.34
N MET A 729 4.06 -10.23 -17.66
CA MET A 729 4.85 -11.04 -18.56
C MET A 729 6.18 -10.36 -18.87
N GLN A 730 7.24 -11.13 -18.75
CA GLN A 730 8.58 -10.73 -19.13
C GLN A 730 8.76 -10.93 -20.63
N LYS A 731 9.45 -9.99 -21.28
CA LYS A 731 9.86 -10.12 -22.68
C LYS A 731 11.01 -11.11 -22.79
N ALA A 732 11.02 -11.89 -23.87
CA ALA A 732 12.07 -12.89 -24.09
C ALA A 732 13.45 -12.23 -24.25
N GLY A 733 14.49 -12.85 -23.69
CA GLY A 733 15.89 -12.38 -23.84
C GLY A 733 16.29 -11.22 -22.91
N CYS A 734 15.51 -10.94 -21.87
CA CYS A 734 15.89 -10.05 -20.77
C CYS A 734 15.81 -10.81 -19.43
N LEU A 735 16.64 -10.44 -18.46
CA LEU A 735 16.55 -10.91 -17.07
C LEU A 735 15.71 -9.97 -16.20
N PRO A 736 15.12 -10.46 -15.09
CA PRO A 736 14.43 -9.60 -14.13
C PRO A 736 15.43 -8.65 -13.46
N TYR A 737 14.94 -7.48 -13.02
CA TYR A 737 15.79 -6.47 -12.37
C TYR A 737 16.46 -6.93 -11.06
N ASN A 738 15.98 -8.01 -10.44
CA ASN A 738 16.60 -8.61 -9.24
C ASN A 738 17.96 -9.22 -9.57
N GLU A 739 18.07 -9.87 -10.73
CA GLU A 739 19.26 -10.59 -11.17
C GLU A 739 20.17 -9.67 -11.97
N ASP A 740 19.59 -8.80 -12.81
CA ASP A 740 20.34 -7.82 -13.60
C ASP A 740 19.80 -6.38 -13.42
N PRO A 741 20.23 -5.65 -12.37
CA PRO A 741 19.72 -4.31 -12.08
C PRO A 741 19.97 -3.29 -13.20
N LYS A 742 21.07 -3.43 -13.95
CA LYS A 742 21.51 -2.47 -14.97
C LYS A 742 21.31 -2.97 -16.41
N GLY A 743 20.99 -4.25 -16.60
CA GLY A 743 20.80 -4.85 -17.93
C GLY A 743 22.10 -5.28 -18.59
N PHE A 744 23.23 -5.23 -17.90
CA PHE A 744 24.54 -5.53 -18.50
C PHE A 744 24.73 -7.01 -18.77
N GLN A 745 24.19 -7.90 -17.94
CA GLN A 745 24.30 -9.34 -18.17
C GLN A 745 23.49 -9.76 -19.37
N SER A 746 22.25 -9.26 -19.48
CA SER A 746 21.41 -9.49 -20.66
C SER A 746 22.02 -8.88 -21.92
N LEU A 747 22.58 -7.67 -21.85
CA LEU A 747 23.28 -7.04 -22.98
C LEU A 747 24.55 -7.79 -23.38
N LEU A 748 25.37 -8.23 -22.43
CA LEU A 748 26.58 -9.04 -22.69
C LEU A 748 26.22 -10.41 -23.26
N ALA A 749 25.16 -11.04 -22.76
CA ALA A 749 24.65 -12.29 -23.33
C ALA A 749 24.17 -12.07 -24.77
N ARG A 750 23.45 -10.98 -25.04
CA ARG A 750 23.03 -10.60 -26.40
C ARG A 750 24.22 -10.35 -27.32
N SER A 751 25.24 -9.61 -26.90
CA SER A 751 26.43 -9.36 -27.70
C SER A 751 27.26 -10.63 -27.90
N SER A 752 27.34 -11.50 -26.89
CA SER A 752 28.07 -12.77 -26.98
C SER A 752 27.36 -13.77 -27.90
N LEU A 753 26.03 -13.84 -27.82
CA LEU A 753 25.21 -14.62 -28.75
C LEU A 753 25.34 -14.09 -30.17
N TRP A 754 25.26 -12.76 -30.37
CA TRP A 754 25.49 -12.11 -31.66
C TRP A 754 26.87 -12.44 -32.23
N ASN A 755 27.90 -12.37 -31.39
CA ASN A 755 29.26 -12.73 -31.78
C ASN A 755 29.39 -14.22 -32.12
N ASN A 756 28.71 -15.14 -31.41
CA ASN A 756 28.75 -16.57 -31.74
C ASN A 756 27.97 -16.92 -33.03
N VAL A 757 26.98 -16.12 -33.40
CA VAL A 757 26.27 -16.25 -34.68
C VAL A 757 27.19 -15.85 -35.85
N HIS A 758 28.08 -14.87 -35.66
CA HIS A 758 28.95 -14.35 -36.72
C HIS A 758 30.43 -14.76 -36.66
N ALA A 759 30.94 -15.22 -35.52
CA ALA A 759 32.35 -15.57 -35.30
C ALA A 759 32.53 -17.07 -35.07
N TRP A 760 33.57 -17.64 -35.67
CA TRP A 760 33.98 -19.05 -35.59
C TRP A 760 34.57 -19.45 -34.21
N ILE A 761 34.18 -18.77 -33.12
CA ILE A 761 34.77 -18.94 -31.79
C ILE A 761 33.65 -19.20 -30.77
N ARG A 762 33.53 -20.44 -30.31
CA ARG A 762 32.66 -20.79 -29.17
C ARG A 762 33.37 -20.52 -27.85
N LYS A 763 32.82 -19.62 -27.04
CA LYS A 763 33.01 -19.67 -25.57
C LYS A 763 31.75 -20.24 -24.92
N ASP A 764 31.93 -20.92 -23.79
CA ASP A 764 30.85 -21.49 -22.99
C ASP A 764 29.78 -20.44 -22.72
N LEU A 765 28.61 -20.66 -23.28
CA LEU A 765 27.52 -19.69 -23.23
C LEU A 765 26.61 -20.07 -22.08
N GLN A 766 26.74 -19.37 -20.95
CA GLN A 766 25.79 -19.48 -19.84
C GLN A 766 24.48 -18.79 -20.25
N LEU A 767 23.61 -19.53 -20.95
CA LEU A 767 22.28 -19.07 -21.38
C LEU A 767 21.36 -18.72 -20.20
N SER A 768 21.71 -19.12 -18.98
CA SER A 768 21.13 -18.63 -17.73
C SER A 768 21.20 -17.11 -17.58
N ASN A 769 22.18 -16.46 -18.21
CA ASN A 769 22.35 -15.01 -18.13
C ASN A 769 21.53 -14.24 -19.19
N PHE A 770 20.86 -14.97 -20.10
CA PHE A 770 20.13 -14.41 -21.22
C PHE A 770 18.63 -14.31 -20.98
N SER A 771 18.01 -15.37 -20.46
CA SER A 771 16.58 -15.40 -20.16
C SER A 771 16.30 -16.26 -18.95
N SER A 772 15.36 -15.81 -18.12
CA SER A 772 14.80 -16.57 -16.99
C SER A 772 13.60 -17.44 -17.40
N ASP A 773 13.16 -17.36 -18.66
CA ASP A 773 12.06 -18.18 -19.18
C ASP A 773 12.49 -19.66 -19.26
N PRO A 774 11.72 -20.60 -18.68
CA PRO A 774 12.03 -22.02 -18.69
C PRO A 774 12.14 -22.61 -20.10
N VAL A 775 11.41 -22.09 -21.09
CA VAL A 775 11.40 -22.64 -22.46
C VAL A 775 12.77 -22.51 -23.15
N PRO A 776 13.37 -21.31 -23.30
CA PRO A 776 14.70 -21.17 -23.90
C PRO A 776 15.80 -21.80 -23.04
N LEU A 777 15.67 -21.79 -21.71
CA LEU A 777 16.62 -22.44 -20.79
C LEU A 777 16.64 -23.95 -20.99
N ASN A 778 15.47 -24.60 -21.03
CA ASN A 778 15.36 -26.04 -21.27
C ASN A 778 15.87 -26.39 -22.67
N PHE A 779 15.48 -25.61 -23.69
CA PHE A 779 15.98 -25.82 -25.05
C PHE A 779 17.51 -25.73 -25.13
N ALA A 780 18.11 -24.73 -24.48
CA ALA A 780 19.55 -24.60 -24.41
C ALA A 780 20.21 -25.76 -23.65
N SER A 781 19.62 -26.20 -22.53
CA SER A 781 20.13 -27.33 -21.75
C SER A 781 20.11 -28.65 -22.54
N CYS A 782 19.13 -28.82 -23.43
CA CYS A 782 19.01 -30.03 -24.24
C CYS A 782 19.86 -29.99 -25.52
N PHE A 783 19.91 -28.85 -26.22
CA PHE A 783 20.48 -28.77 -27.57
C PHE A 783 21.82 -28.03 -27.66
N LEU A 784 22.14 -27.15 -26.70
CA LEU A 784 23.32 -26.27 -26.76
C LEU A 784 24.44 -26.68 -25.79
N THR A 785 24.28 -27.77 -25.05
CA THR A 785 25.37 -28.34 -24.24
C THR A 785 26.49 -28.89 -25.11
N ASN A 786 27.73 -28.74 -24.64
CA ASN A 786 28.95 -28.99 -25.41
C ASN A 786 29.29 -30.51 -25.49
N THR A 787 28.37 -31.32 -26.02
CA THR A 787 28.51 -32.79 -26.16
C THR A 787 28.83 -33.24 -27.59
N ALA A 788 28.82 -32.33 -28.57
CA ALA A 788 29.05 -32.64 -29.99
C ALA A 788 30.51 -33.03 -30.28
N LYS A 789 30.71 -34.19 -30.91
CA LYS A 789 32.03 -34.72 -31.27
C LYS A 789 32.35 -34.51 -32.75
N SER A 790 31.34 -34.54 -33.63
CA SER A 790 31.49 -34.37 -35.08
C SER A 790 31.44 -32.89 -35.52
N GLU A 791 32.13 -32.54 -36.62
CA GLU A 791 32.03 -31.20 -37.23
C GLU A 791 30.60 -30.87 -37.70
N GLN A 792 29.86 -31.85 -38.21
CA GLN A 792 28.46 -31.67 -38.64
C GLN A 792 27.52 -31.39 -37.45
N GLU A 793 27.76 -32.05 -36.32
CA GLU A 793 27.01 -31.81 -35.07
C GLU A 793 27.30 -30.41 -34.52
N LYS A 794 28.54 -29.95 -34.63
CA LYS A 794 28.94 -28.58 -34.25
C LYS A 794 28.26 -27.53 -35.12
N GLU A 795 28.20 -27.74 -36.43
CA GLU A 795 27.48 -26.84 -37.35
C GLU A 795 25.97 -26.78 -37.01
N TRP A 796 25.37 -27.93 -36.69
CA TRP A 796 23.97 -28.02 -36.31
C TRP A 796 23.65 -27.28 -35.00
N GLN A 797 24.46 -27.49 -33.98
CA GLN A 797 24.34 -26.78 -32.71
C GLN A 797 24.51 -25.27 -32.87
N GLN A 798 25.40 -24.81 -33.76
CA GLN A 798 25.56 -23.38 -34.05
C GLN A 798 24.32 -22.78 -34.70
N LYS A 799 23.74 -23.49 -35.67
CA LYS A 799 22.50 -23.09 -36.33
C LYS A 799 21.32 -23.06 -35.36
N MET A 800 21.22 -24.03 -34.44
CA MET A 800 20.23 -24.03 -33.36
C MET A 800 20.41 -22.86 -32.39
N CYS A 801 21.65 -22.48 -32.09
CA CYS A 801 21.96 -21.32 -31.26
C CYS A 801 21.50 -20.01 -31.95
N GLY A 802 21.75 -19.89 -33.26
CA GLY A 802 21.29 -18.75 -34.06
C GLY A 802 19.77 -18.63 -34.10
N ILE A 803 19.06 -19.74 -34.35
CA ILE A 803 17.59 -19.76 -34.34
C ILE A 803 17.03 -19.34 -32.98
N LEU A 804 17.58 -19.90 -31.89
CA LEU A 804 17.14 -19.56 -30.54
C LEU A 804 17.33 -18.06 -30.25
N PHE A 805 18.49 -17.51 -30.60
CA PHE A 805 18.79 -16.10 -30.41
C PHE A 805 17.84 -15.19 -31.20
N GLU A 806 17.54 -15.54 -32.45
CA GLU A 806 16.62 -14.76 -33.28
C GLU A 806 15.19 -14.80 -32.74
N CYS A 807 14.68 -15.99 -32.40
CA CYS A 807 13.34 -16.16 -31.84
C CYS A 807 13.20 -15.41 -30.51
N ALA A 808 14.24 -15.44 -29.67
CA ALA A 808 14.24 -14.69 -28.42
C ALA A 808 14.38 -13.17 -28.64
N SER A 809 15.19 -12.72 -29.60
CA SER A 809 15.38 -11.29 -29.90
C SER A 809 14.17 -10.63 -30.53
N LEU A 810 13.40 -11.37 -31.33
CA LEU A 810 12.15 -10.93 -31.94
C LEU A 810 10.93 -11.17 -31.03
N GLU A 811 11.15 -11.70 -29.82
CA GLU A 811 10.10 -12.00 -28.84
C GLU A 811 9.01 -12.97 -29.39
N LYS A 812 9.40 -13.90 -30.27
CA LYS A 812 8.53 -14.88 -30.95
C LYS A 812 9.00 -16.31 -30.69
N MET A 813 8.96 -16.72 -29.42
CA MET A 813 9.36 -18.08 -29.03
C MET A 813 8.46 -19.18 -29.62
N GLU A 814 7.21 -18.86 -29.98
CA GLU A 814 6.31 -19.78 -30.71
C GLU A 814 6.82 -20.12 -32.12
N ALA A 815 7.69 -19.28 -32.69
CA ALA A 815 8.32 -19.55 -33.98
C ALA A 815 9.51 -20.53 -33.85
N LEU A 816 9.96 -20.88 -32.63
CA LEU A 816 11.10 -21.77 -32.41
C LEU A 816 10.86 -23.18 -32.98
N PRO A 817 9.74 -23.88 -32.70
CA PRO A 817 9.49 -25.19 -33.30
C PRO A 817 9.33 -25.12 -34.83
N ILE A 818 8.72 -24.05 -35.33
CA ILE A 818 8.51 -23.83 -36.77
C ILE A 818 9.86 -23.65 -37.47
N SER A 819 10.75 -22.83 -36.91
CA SER A 819 12.08 -22.58 -37.48
C SER A 819 12.99 -23.81 -37.40
N VAL A 820 12.93 -24.58 -36.31
CA VAL A 820 13.62 -25.88 -36.20
C VAL A 820 13.09 -26.88 -37.24
N ALA A 821 11.76 -27.00 -37.37
CA ALA A 821 11.13 -27.89 -38.34
C ALA A 821 11.48 -27.47 -39.78
N MET A 822 11.39 -26.19 -40.12
CA MET A 822 11.78 -25.69 -41.44
C MET A 822 13.25 -25.95 -41.76
N MET A 823 14.13 -25.89 -40.77
CA MET A 823 15.54 -26.23 -40.95
C MET A 823 15.79 -27.73 -41.14
N GLN A 824 15.02 -28.58 -40.48
CA GLN A 824 15.05 -30.03 -40.75
C GLN A 824 14.54 -30.30 -42.15
N MET A 825 13.44 -29.67 -42.55
CA MET A 825 12.86 -29.77 -43.88
C MET A 825 13.86 -29.31 -44.96
N SER A 826 14.61 -28.22 -44.76
CA SER A 826 15.62 -27.74 -45.74
C SER A 826 16.73 -28.75 -46.05
N LYS A 827 16.99 -29.67 -45.11
CA LYS A 827 18.02 -30.71 -45.24
C LYS A 827 17.49 -32.09 -45.63
N MET A 828 16.17 -32.32 -45.65
CA MET A 828 15.61 -33.61 -46.06
C MET A 828 15.98 -33.90 -47.52
N THR A 829 16.80 -34.93 -47.74
CA THR A 829 17.39 -35.29 -49.04
C THR A 829 16.52 -36.24 -49.87
N HIS A 830 15.45 -36.79 -49.29
CA HIS A 830 14.64 -37.84 -49.92
C HIS A 830 13.17 -37.40 -50.04
N PHE A 831 12.81 -36.82 -51.18
CA PHE A 831 11.42 -36.49 -51.55
C PHE A 831 10.57 -37.73 -51.86
N SER A 832 10.83 -38.90 -51.27
CA SER A 832 10.33 -40.19 -51.77
C SER A 832 8.81 -40.35 -51.73
N HIS A 833 8.07 -39.67 -50.84
CA HIS A 833 6.62 -39.88 -50.70
C HIS A 833 5.75 -38.61 -50.47
N HIS A 834 6.27 -37.47 -50.00
CA HIS A 834 5.45 -36.28 -49.69
C HIS A 834 6.14 -34.96 -50.07
N THR A 835 5.36 -34.00 -50.61
CA THR A 835 5.82 -32.64 -51.00
C THR A 835 5.35 -31.54 -50.05
N PHE A 836 4.74 -31.92 -48.93
CA PHE A 836 4.12 -31.01 -47.96
C PHE A 836 5.12 -30.01 -47.34
N GLU A 837 6.30 -30.50 -46.95
CA GLU A 837 7.37 -29.70 -46.34
C GLU A 837 7.85 -28.56 -47.25
N MET A 838 7.88 -28.83 -48.56
CA MET A 838 8.25 -27.88 -49.59
C MET A 838 7.21 -26.77 -49.76
N TRP A 839 5.93 -27.12 -49.69
CA TRP A 839 4.83 -26.14 -49.68
C TRP A 839 4.90 -25.21 -48.48
N GLN A 840 5.24 -25.73 -47.30
CA GLN A 840 5.37 -24.92 -46.09
C GLN A 840 6.47 -23.86 -46.23
N ILE A 841 7.67 -24.24 -46.70
CA ILE A 841 8.77 -23.29 -46.92
C ILE A 841 8.40 -22.22 -47.95
N LYS A 842 7.74 -22.63 -49.04
CA LYS A 842 7.28 -21.72 -50.08
C LYS A 842 6.23 -20.74 -49.60
N LEU A 843 5.27 -21.19 -48.80
CA LEU A 843 4.25 -20.33 -48.19
C LEU A 843 4.89 -19.30 -47.25
N VAL A 844 5.89 -19.69 -46.47
CA VAL A 844 6.64 -18.77 -45.59
C VAL A 844 7.42 -17.73 -46.42
N ALA A 845 8.07 -18.15 -47.52
CA ALA A 845 8.77 -17.23 -48.42
C ALA A 845 7.81 -16.25 -49.13
N ALA A 846 6.63 -16.73 -49.54
CA ALA A 846 5.59 -15.89 -50.12
C ALA A 846 5.03 -14.89 -49.10
N TYR A 847 4.82 -15.34 -47.85
CA TYR A 847 4.41 -14.50 -46.74
C TYR A 847 5.45 -13.41 -46.43
N ASP A 848 6.75 -13.73 -46.38
CA ASP A 848 7.80 -12.72 -46.16
C ASP A 848 7.85 -11.69 -47.29
N ARG A 849 7.70 -12.12 -48.55
CA ARG A 849 7.60 -11.22 -49.70
C ARG A 849 6.41 -10.27 -49.60
N TRP A 850 5.28 -10.78 -49.12
CA TRP A 850 4.09 -9.98 -48.86
C TRP A 850 4.33 -8.99 -47.71
N CYS A 851 4.90 -9.43 -46.59
CA CYS A 851 5.28 -8.59 -45.45
C CYS A 851 6.18 -7.42 -45.87
N ARG A 852 7.21 -7.66 -46.68
CA ARG A 852 8.08 -6.59 -47.20
C ARG A 852 7.30 -5.57 -48.04
N SER A 853 6.35 -6.04 -48.87
CA SER A 853 5.49 -5.14 -49.62
C SER A 853 4.50 -4.38 -48.74
N TYR A 854 4.07 -4.96 -47.62
CA TYR A 854 3.13 -4.36 -46.68
C TYR A 854 3.82 -3.29 -45.82
N ASN A 855 4.99 -3.59 -45.24
CA ASN A 855 5.79 -2.65 -44.45
C ASN A 855 6.28 -1.46 -45.28
N HIS A 856 6.43 -1.61 -46.60
CA HIS A 856 6.69 -0.46 -47.48
C HIS A 856 5.51 0.52 -47.58
N ARG A 857 4.28 0.07 -47.31
CA ARG A 857 3.05 0.87 -47.40
C ARG A 857 2.52 1.32 -46.03
N HIS A 858 2.85 0.60 -44.97
CA HIS A 858 2.41 0.86 -43.59
C HIS A 858 3.61 0.90 -42.64
N LYS A 859 3.58 1.79 -41.64
CA LYS A 859 4.67 1.96 -40.64
C LYS A 859 4.77 0.81 -39.62
N ASP A 860 4.11 -0.32 -39.86
CA ASP A 860 4.07 -1.45 -38.93
C ASP A 860 5.19 -2.45 -39.26
N ASP A 861 6.02 -2.80 -38.26
CA ASP A 861 7.09 -3.79 -38.41
C ASP A 861 6.55 -5.23 -38.19
N LEU A 862 5.84 -5.77 -39.19
CA LEU A 862 5.35 -7.16 -39.16
C LEU A 862 6.45 -8.13 -39.64
N THR A 863 7.34 -8.56 -38.74
CA THR A 863 8.39 -9.56 -39.06
C THR A 863 8.25 -10.82 -38.21
N LEU A 864 7.86 -11.96 -38.80
CA LEU A 864 7.76 -13.26 -38.09
C LEU A 864 9.15 -13.86 -37.81
N LEU A 865 10.01 -13.86 -38.84
CA LEU A 865 11.41 -14.25 -38.80
C LEU A 865 12.22 -13.15 -39.49
N ARG A 866 13.54 -13.11 -39.27
CA ARG A 866 14.38 -12.19 -40.04
C ARG A 866 14.39 -12.61 -41.52
N PRO A 867 14.43 -11.63 -42.44
CA PRO A 867 14.53 -11.87 -43.88
C PRO A 867 15.66 -12.86 -44.25
N ASP A 868 16.80 -12.75 -43.55
CA ASP A 868 18.01 -13.53 -43.82
C ASP A 868 17.81 -15.03 -43.65
N MET A 869 17.06 -15.47 -42.63
CA MET A 869 16.79 -16.90 -42.42
C MET A 869 15.95 -17.51 -43.52
N SER A 870 14.91 -16.81 -43.97
CA SER A 870 14.08 -17.29 -45.08
C SER A 870 14.90 -17.44 -46.37
N ILE A 871 15.86 -16.53 -46.59
CA ILE A 871 16.76 -16.56 -47.75
C ILE A 871 17.76 -17.71 -47.63
N ILE A 872 18.32 -17.95 -46.44
CA ILE A 872 19.26 -19.07 -46.20
C ILE A 872 18.55 -20.41 -46.45
N MET A 873 17.33 -20.57 -45.93
CA MET A 873 16.55 -21.79 -46.12
C MET A 873 16.18 -22.01 -47.59
N MET A 874 15.74 -20.96 -48.29
CA MET A 874 15.45 -21.02 -49.72
C MET A 874 16.70 -21.34 -50.54
N SER A 875 17.87 -20.80 -50.19
CA SER A 875 19.12 -21.12 -50.88
C SER A 875 19.61 -22.54 -50.61
N GLU A 876 19.48 -23.05 -49.38
CA GLU A 876 19.80 -24.45 -49.08
C GLU A 876 18.88 -25.40 -49.87
N MET A 877 17.57 -25.14 -49.88
CA MET A 877 16.61 -25.90 -50.69
C MET A 877 16.90 -25.81 -52.19
N GLU A 878 17.21 -24.62 -52.70
CA GLU A 878 17.58 -24.46 -54.10
C GLU A 878 18.85 -25.23 -54.45
N LYS A 879 19.85 -25.26 -53.55
CA LYS A 879 21.08 -26.04 -53.74
C LYS A 879 20.80 -27.54 -53.73
N THR A 880 19.97 -28.05 -52.81
CA THR A 880 19.65 -29.48 -52.73
C THR A 880 18.85 -29.93 -53.95
N VAL A 881 17.80 -29.18 -54.31
CA VAL A 881 16.98 -29.42 -55.51
C VAL A 881 17.84 -29.37 -56.78
N ASN A 882 18.67 -28.35 -56.95
CA ASN A 882 19.56 -28.24 -58.13
C ASN A 882 20.61 -29.35 -58.18
N ASN A 883 21.15 -29.80 -57.04
CA ASN A 883 22.12 -30.89 -57.00
C ASN A 883 21.50 -32.24 -57.34
N ILE A 884 20.27 -32.51 -56.88
CA ILE A 884 19.56 -33.76 -57.18
C ILE A 884 19.20 -33.82 -58.69
N ILE A 885 18.91 -32.69 -59.31
CA ILE A 885 18.47 -32.62 -60.72
C ILE A 885 19.61 -32.66 -61.72
N LYS A 886 20.84 -32.29 -61.33
CA LYS A 886 22.02 -32.55 -62.17
C LYS A 886 22.11 -34.01 -62.62
N ASN A 887 21.57 -34.94 -61.83
CA ASN A 887 21.54 -36.36 -62.12
C ASN A 887 20.29 -36.81 -62.93
N LEU A 888 19.32 -35.91 -63.20
CA LEU A 888 18.00 -36.19 -63.78
C LEU A 888 17.63 -35.20 -64.94
N LYS A 889 18.54 -34.96 -65.89
CA LYS A 889 18.34 -34.01 -67.01
C LYS A 889 17.34 -34.47 -68.09
N GLN A 890 17.46 -35.71 -68.58
CA GLN A 890 16.56 -36.28 -69.61
C GLN A 890 15.05 -36.32 -69.21
N PRO A 891 14.70 -36.69 -67.96
CA PRO A 891 13.32 -36.67 -67.43
C PRO A 891 12.64 -35.30 -67.48
N LEU A 892 13.39 -34.25 -67.15
CA LEU A 892 12.90 -32.88 -67.09
C LEU A 892 12.52 -32.38 -68.49
N LEU A 893 13.37 -32.67 -69.47
CA LEU A 893 13.12 -32.39 -70.89
C LEU A 893 11.91 -33.15 -71.42
N GLN A 894 11.72 -34.41 -71.01
CA GLN A 894 10.53 -35.21 -71.37
C GLN A 894 9.25 -34.66 -70.75
N TYR A 895 9.30 -34.16 -69.52
CA TYR A 895 8.16 -33.49 -68.87
C TYR A 895 7.80 -32.17 -69.57
N LEU A 896 8.79 -31.32 -69.87
CA LEU A 896 8.58 -30.02 -70.54
C LEU A 896 8.11 -30.17 -72.01
N SER A 897 8.45 -31.27 -72.68
CA SER A 897 8.02 -31.58 -74.05
C SER A 897 6.73 -32.41 -74.14
N ASN A 898 6.05 -32.66 -73.02
CA ASN A 898 4.81 -33.44 -72.91
C ASN A 898 4.91 -34.93 -73.35
N ASN A 899 6.12 -35.51 -73.36
CA ASN A 899 6.41 -36.89 -73.78
C ASN A 899 6.97 -37.75 -72.62
N PHE A 900 6.29 -37.76 -71.46
CA PHE A 900 6.77 -38.49 -70.29
C PHE A 900 6.48 -40.00 -70.39
N LYS A 901 7.53 -40.85 -70.44
CA LYS A 901 7.44 -42.31 -70.30
C LYS A 901 8.26 -42.75 -69.09
N PRO A 902 7.70 -43.52 -68.12
CA PRO A 902 8.47 -43.98 -66.98
C PRO A 902 9.52 -45.00 -67.44
N VAL A 903 10.80 -44.66 -67.32
CA VAL A 903 11.91 -45.60 -67.55
C VAL A 903 12.11 -46.42 -66.27
N ASN A 904 11.86 -47.72 -66.34
CA ASN A 904 11.63 -48.59 -65.17
C ASN A 904 12.88 -49.07 -64.39
N GLU A 905 14.10 -48.58 -64.64
CA GLU A 905 15.29 -49.34 -64.17
C GLU A 905 16.36 -48.62 -63.35
N ILE A 906 16.26 -47.34 -62.97
CA ILE A 906 17.43 -46.72 -62.28
C ILE A 906 17.19 -46.22 -60.85
N ILE A 907 16.02 -45.69 -60.43
CA ILE A 907 15.80 -45.34 -59.00
C ILE A 907 14.31 -45.39 -58.62
N PRO A 908 13.87 -46.12 -57.56
CA PRO A 908 12.46 -46.24 -57.15
C PRO A 908 11.79 -44.95 -56.62
N SER A 909 12.47 -43.79 -56.64
CA SER A 909 11.97 -42.49 -56.14
C SER A 909 11.85 -41.40 -57.23
N TYR A 910 11.91 -41.79 -58.51
CA TYR A 910 11.99 -40.90 -59.67
C TYR A 910 10.82 -39.90 -59.85
N PRO A 911 9.53 -40.27 -59.70
CA PRO A 911 8.42 -39.34 -59.92
C PRO A 911 8.35 -38.26 -58.84
N ALA A 912 8.64 -38.62 -57.59
CA ALA A 912 8.45 -37.74 -56.45
C ALA A 912 9.49 -36.60 -56.40
N VAL A 913 10.71 -36.87 -56.86
CA VAL A 913 11.79 -35.88 -57.00
C VAL A 913 11.51 -34.87 -58.13
N LEU A 914 10.95 -35.33 -59.26
CA LEU A 914 10.57 -34.46 -60.37
C LEU A 914 9.44 -33.51 -59.97
N VAL A 915 8.43 -34.01 -59.25
CA VAL A 915 7.33 -33.22 -58.70
C VAL A 915 7.84 -32.14 -57.74
N ALA A 916 8.83 -32.43 -56.91
CA ALA A 916 9.45 -31.42 -56.03
C ALA A 916 10.05 -30.25 -56.84
N PHE A 917 10.76 -30.51 -57.93
CA PHE A 917 11.29 -29.44 -58.79
C PHE A 917 10.22 -28.57 -59.44
N ILE A 918 9.18 -29.22 -59.97
CA ILE A 918 8.04 -28.56 -60.63
C ILE A 918 7.33 -27.64 -59.63
N LEU A 919 7.13 -28.12 -58.41
CA LEU A 919 6.49 -27.37 -57.32
C LEU A 919 7.36 -26.21 -56.80
N PHE A 920 8.69 -26.38 -56.72
CA PHE A 920 9.60 -25.31 -56.30
C PHE A 920 9.53 -24.11 -57.23
N HIS A 921 9.53 -24.39 -58.54
CA HIS A 921 9.70 -23.37 -59.57
C HIS A 921 8.39 -22.87 -60.17
N ASP A 922 7.23 -23.34 -59.68
CA ASP A 922 5.89 -22.94 -60.14
C ASP A 922 5.64 -23.22 -61.63
N LEU A 923 6.10 -24.38 -62.11
CA LEU A 923 5.92 -24.77 -63.50
C LEU A 923 4.48 -25.26 -63.73
N ASN A 924 3.60 -24.35 -64.17
CA ASN A 924 2.23 -24.67 -64.57
C ASN A 924 2.20 -25.42 -65.92
N THR A 925 1.51 -26.55 -65.97
CA THR A 925 1.31 -27.37 -67.18
C THR A 925 0.36 -26.76 -68.21
N ALA A 926 -0.28 -25.63 -67.89
CA ALA A 926 -1.43 -25.13 -68.66
C ALA A 926 -1.08 -24.31 -69.91
N SER A 927 0.20 -24.17 -70.30
CA SER A 927 0.55 -23.59 -71.60
C SER A 927 1.69 -24.37 -72.26
N PRO A 928 1.50 -24.97 -73.45
CA PRO A 928 2.54 -25.70 -74.15
C PRO A 928 3.58 -24.70 -74.65
N VAL A 929 4.62 -24.44 -73.85
CA VAL A 929 5.81 -23.76 -74.36
C VAL A 929 6.62 -24.84 -75.07
N ASN A 930 6.40 -24.99 -76.37
CA ASN A 930 7.25 -25.81 -77.25
C ASN A 930 8.69 -25.26 -77.19
N PHE A 931 9.50 -25.76 -76.26
CA PHE A 931 10.93 -25.54 -76.22
C PHE A 931 11.60 -26.37 -77.33
N PHE A 932 11.52 -25.90 -78.57
CA PHE A 932 12.46 -26.34 -79.61
C PHE A 932 13.81 -25.66 -79.34
N PHE A 933 14.66 -26.30 -78.53
CA PHE A 933 16.08 -25.95 -78.44
C PHE A 933 16.75 -26.42 -79.72
N GLN A 934 16.81 -25.55 -80.73
CA GLN A 934 17.68 -25.79 -81.89
C GLN A 934 18.69 -24.68 -82.19
N ASP A 935 18.61 -23.49 -81.60
CA ASP A 935 19.72 -22.52 -81.60
C ASP A 935 19.55 -21.47 -80.49
N GLU A 936 20.67 -20.85 -80.08
CA GLU A 936 20.79 -19.93 -78.94
C GLU A 936 19.79 -18.76 -78.98
N LEU A 937 18.66 -18.90 -78.26
CA LEU A 937 17.75 -17.78 -78.01
C LEU A 937 18.37 -16.84 -76.96
N PRO A 938 18.48 -15.52 -77.23
CA PRO A 938 18.98 -14.56 -76.26
C PRO A 938 18.00 -14.41 -75.08
N LEU A 939 18.57 -14.39 -73.87
CA LEU A 939 17.87 -14.32 -72.57
C LEU A 939 16.65 -13.35 -72.51
N PRO A 940 16.68 -12.15 -73.13
CA PRO A 940 15.58 -11.19 -73.08
C PRO A 940 14.30 -11.68 -73.78
N ILE A 941 14.40 -12.43 -74.87
CA ILE A 941 13.24 -12.90 -75.66
C ILE A 941 12.54 -14.05 -74.93
N LEU A 942 13.33 -14.89 -74.27
CA LEU A 942 12.84 -16.03 -73.49
C LEU A 942 12.18 -15.55 -72.18
N ALA A 943 12.74 -14.52 -71.54
CA ALA A 943 12.12 -13.83 -70.42
C ALA A 943 10.82 -13.09 -70.81
N ALA A 944 10.77 -12.44 -71.99
CA ALA A 944 9.58 -11.77 -72.49
C ALA A 944 8.43 -12.76 -72.79
N LYS A 945 8.71 -13.92 -73.39
CA LYS A 945 7.70 -14.97 -73.63
C LYS A 945 7.19 -15.63 -72.35
N LEU A 946 8.05 -15.77 -71.33
CA LEU A 946 7.70 -16.36 -70.04
C LEU A 946 7.09 -15.35 -69.06
N SER A 947 7.15 -14.05 -69.34
CA SER A 947 6.53 -13.02 -68.49
C SER A 947 5.00 -13.14 -68.36
N ASN A 948 4.35 -13.81 -69.33
CA ASN A 948 2.93 -14.13 -69.29
C ASN A 948 2.61 -15.37 -68.41
N THR A 949 3.62 -16.13 -67.99
CA THR A 949 3.48 -17.24 -67.04
C THR A 949 3.88 -16.77 -65.65
N SER A 950 3.24 -17.24 -64.59
CA SER A 950 3.53 -16.86 -63.19
C SER A 950 4.89 -17.35 -62.65
N VAL A 951 5.82 -17.70 -63.54
CA VAL A 951 7.12 -18.31 -63.21
C VAL A 951 8.15 -17.23 -62.86
N SER A 952 8.86 -17.41 -61.75
CA SER A 952 9.86 -16.44 -61.30
C SER A 952 11.10 -16.40 -62.21
N LEU A 953 11.72 -15.22 -62.37
CA LEU A 953 12.92 -15.04 -63.19
C LEU A 953 14.13 -15.86 -62.69
N ALA A 954 14.18 -16.14 -61.38
CA ALA A 954 15.17 -17.03 -60.77
C ALA A 954 14.97 -18.49 -61.20
N SER A 955 13.71 -18.96 -61.27
CA SER A 955 13.36 -20.27 -61.81
C SER A 955 13.81 -20.42 -63.27
N ILE A 956 13.62 -19.38 -64.08
CA ILE A 956 14.04 -19.34 -65.49
C ILE A 956 15.57 -19.45 -65.60
N MET A 957 16.31 -18.71 -64.77
CA MET A 957 17.78 -18.78 -64.76
C MET A 957 18.31 -20.13 -64.26
N SER A 958 17.68 -20.74 -63.24
CA SER A 958 18.05 -22.08 -62.77
C SER A 958 17.83 -23.14 -63.88
N MET A 959 16.68 -23.10 -64.56
CA MET A 959 16.39 -23.97 -65.70
C MET A 959 17.42 -23.81 -66.82
N ILE A 960 17.77 -22.58 -67.19
CA ILE A 960 18.79 -22.32 -68.23
C ILE A 960 20.16 -22.86 -67.80
N LYS A 961 20.54 -22.70 -66.53
CA LYS A 961 21.82 -23.20 -66.01
C LYS A 961 21.91 -24.73 -66.03
N ILE A 962 20.78 -25.41 -65.77
CA ILE A 962 20.69 -26.88 -65.82
C ILE A 962 20.64 -27.39 -67.26
N LEU A 963 19.98 -26.69 -68.16
CA LEU A 963 19.85 -27.04 -69.59
C LEU A 963 21.13 -26.74 -70.40
N LYS A 964 21.95 -25.77 -69.97
CA LYS A 964 23.27 -25.47 -70.57
C LYS A 964 24.42 -26.32 -70.03
N SER A 965 24.33 -26.81 -68.78
CA SER A 965 25.29 -27.77 -68.20
C SER A 965 25.07 -29.16 -68.75
#